data_AF-A0AA91HK57-F1
#
_entry.id   AF-A0AA91HK57-F1
#
_cell.length_a   1.000
_cell.length_b   1.000
_cell.length_c   1.000
_cell.angle_alpha   90.00
_cell.angle_beta   90.00
_cell.angle_gamma   90.00
#
_symmetry.space_group_name_H-M   'P 1'
#
loop_
_entity.id
_entity.type
_entity.pdbx_description
1 polymer ?
#
loop_
_entity_poly.entity_id
_entity_poly.type
_entity_poly.pdbx_seq_one_letter_code
_entity_poly.pdbx_strand_id
1 'polypeptide(L)'
;MNKKLITMLVTFCFMLLLAPVSVMAATPTNAPIVIDVGGANVENENYKITDTGINIRKRDVNYELTGTTDKQINFWGSNNPNEVDQAFYLKLNNLVCNGGFIVQNSPVKMVVEVPKDTNNKLKRISANDLTIYGSGVLNTEGFTVTQKTSYMDSALHVTDTTINVNVARNSAEWNGKCVISGNAVLTYTGNGTYAPLQLGVKNGDTTHSVLLEDNAKLICLQDDPETPSEYSVSGLESFGASITLKDNSYLEAEAKSTTGKYAGFGIISLSPMKVLGNSKVVARGYDAALSVDNNLEINGGTIKAISKESNGIYANNLKIENAQIEAEGYYPALFGNAALSISNSTINATSTGDIAIFTRGNLSIENSKVDANAPQDIEGIKARQTTIINQSWITTTGNESYDSINDSVLFNGNNGKVIGNATVIGEETVSSEKTLIIPEGTTLTIPDKAKFTNNGTVVVNGTIINNGQIICTNHSGGKATCIQKAVCELCNQEYGDLLEHNYSTKWMNNEEIHWQECTVCHNHKDESKHIFDDDKDTVCNVCGYERMVNIKTPKIIKGQNSKWKKDSKIDFVFVSDADYSDFVSVSIDGKIIDSKNYSSKEGSTIITLKSDYLNTLSVGKHTISINSTTGSASTEFIIESNVVETPVKAENKQDVKKVKTGDDENIIGIALLLVGSLVVLTYIRKKKID
;
A
#
# COMPACT_ATOMS: atom_id res chain seq x y z
N MET A 1 -33.77 -22.08 2.85
CA MET A 1 -34.82 -21.05 2.72
C MET A 1 -34.42 -19.82 3.52
N ASN A 2 -34.32 -18.68 2.84
CA ASN A 2 -33.42 -17.58 3.14
C ASN A 2 -33.88 -16.63 4.27
N LYS A 3 -33.09 -16.55 5.35
CA LYS A 3 -33.11 -15.44 6.32
C LYS A 3 -32.63 -14.10 5.72
N LYS A 4 -32.06 -14.10 4.51
CA LYS A 4 -31.65 -12.89 3.76
C LYS A 4 -32.81 -12.14 3.07
N LEU A 5 -34.03 -12.72 3.00
CA LEU A 5 -35.17 -12.03 2.37
C LEU A 5 -35.95 -11.13 3.35
N ILE A 6 -35.88 -11.40 4.65
CA ILE A 6 -36.66 -10.66 5.66
C ILE A 6 -35.98 -9.33 6.01
N THR A 7 -34.65 -9.25 5.98
CA THR A 7 -33.93 -7.99 6.22
C THR A 7 -34.01 -7.04 5.02
N MET A 8 -34.19 -7.53 3.79
CA MET A 8 -34.42 -6.68 2.61
C MET A 8 -35.85 -6.16 2.48
N LEU A 9 -36.85 -6.86 3.06
CA LEU A 9 -38.25 -6.38 3.06
C LEU A 9 -38.53 -5.35 4.16
N VAL A 10 -37.79 -5.38 5.27
CA VAL A 10 -37.94 -4.36 6.34
C VAL A 10 -37.29 -3.03 5.95
N THR A 11 -36.24 -3.03 5.12
CA THR A 11 -35.63 -1.79 4.58
C THR A 11 -36.38 -1.24 3.37
N PHE A 12 -37.21 -2.04 2.69
CA PHE A 12 -38.02 -1.59 1.54
C PHE A 12 -39.44 -1.14 1.93
N CYS A 13 -39.96 -1.59 3.08
CA CYS A 13 -41.27 -1.13 3.58
C CYS A 13 -41.25 0.20 4.35
N PHE A 14 -40.08 0.77 4.64
CA PHE A 14 -39.96 2.13 5.20
C PHE A 14 -39.66 3.22 4.15
N MET A 15 -39.37 2.85 2.90
CA MET A 15 -39.11 3.78 1.79
C MET A 15 -40.36 4.20 0.99
N LEU A 16 -41.54 3.70 1.34
CA LEU A 16 -42.80 4.01 0.64
C LEU A 16 -43.78 4.88 1.45
N LEU A 17 -43.34 5.48 2.56
CA LEU A 17 -44.16 6.40 3.38
C LEU A 17 -43.55 7.81 3.54
N LEU A 18 -42.49 8.14 2.79
CA LEU A 18 -41.87 9.48 2.80
C LEU A 18 -41.54 9.97 1.39
N ALA A 19 -42.43 9.75 0.41
CA ALA A 19 -42.49 10.73 -0.66
C ALA A 19 -42.96 12.03 -0.01
N PRO A 20 -42.23 13.14 -0.06
CA PRO A 20 -42.84 14.43 0.21
C PRO A 20 -43.93 14.55 -0.85
N VAL A 21 -45.17 14.35 -0.44
CA VAL A 21 -46.29 14.98 -1.14
C VAL A 21 -45.94 16.44 -1.00
N SER A 22 -45.29 17.01 -2.01
CA SER A 22 -45.22 18.44 -2.20
C SER A 22 -46.67 18.85 -2.38
N VAL A 23 -47.33 19.10 -1.25
CA VAL A 23 -48.58 19.84 -1.19
C VAL A 23 -48.19 21.24 -1.61
N MET A 24 -47.97 21.43 -2.92
CA MET A 24 -48.04 22.75 -3.50
C MET A 24 -49.43 23.23 -3.15
N ALA A 25 -49.52 24.27 -2.31
CA ALA A 25 -50.77 24.92 -2.01
C ALA A 25 -51.47 25.16 -3.36
N ALA A 26 -52.71 24.65 -3.51
CA ALA A 26 -53.42 24.71 -4.78
C ALA A 26 -53.42 26.17 -5.27
N THR A 27 -52.72 26.43 -6.36
CA THR A 27 -52.66 27.76 -6.95
C THR A 27 -54.08 28.14 -7.39
N PRO A 28 -54.57 29.36 -7.08
CA PRO A 28 -55.88 29.80 -7.55
C PRO A 28 -55.97 29.61 -9.07
N THR A 29 -57.09 29.14 -9.60
CA THR A 29 -57.27 28.89 -11.05
C THR A 29 -57.57 30.14 -11.86
N ASN A 30 -57.65 31.30 -11.21
CA ASN A 30 -57.99 32.58 -11.84
C ASN A 30 -56.80 33.11 -12.66
N ALA A 31 -57.09 33.77 -13.79
CA ALA A 31 -56.08 34.44 -14.60
C ALA A 31 -55.27 35.45 -13.76
N PRO A 32 -53.94 35.55 -13.95
CA PRO A 32 -53.10 36.42 -13.15
C PRO A 32 -53.44 37.90 -13.42
N ILE A 33 -53.52 38.67 -12.34
CA ILE A 33 -53.62 40.12 -12.40
C ILE A 33 -52.21 40.67 -12.56
N VAL A 34 -51.90 41.17 -13.76
CA VAL A 34 -50.59 41.76 -14.06
C VAL A 34 -50.51 43.17 -13.50
N ILE A 35 -49.46 43.45 -12.73
CA ILE A 35 -49.18 44.76 -12.15
C ILE A 35 -47.79 45.21 -12.60
N ASP A 36 -47.74 46.26 -13.42
CA ASP A 36 -46.52 47.05 -13.60
C ASP A 36 -46.34 47.96 -12.38
N VAL A 37 -45.34 47.66 -11.54
CA VAL A 37 -45.09 48.38 -10.30
C VAL A 37 -44.54 49.79 -10.52
N GLY A 38 -44.06 50.09 -11.73
CA GLY A 38 -43.67 51.42 -12.17
C GLY A 38 -44.82 52.22 -12.79
N GLY A 39 -46.01 51.61 -12.90
CA GLY A 39 -47.18 52.21 -13.53
C GLY A 39 -47.75 53.44 -12.81
N ALA A 40 -48.65 54.13 -13.50
CA ALA A 40 -49.34 55.30 -12.97
C ALA A 40 -50.23 54.96 -11.76
N ASN A 41 -50.58 55.99 -10.99
CA ASN A 41 -51.53 55.85 -9.87
C ASN A 41 -52.85 55.25 -10.37
N VAL A 42 -53.27 54.17 -9.72
CA VAL A 42 -54.47 53.42 -10.08
C VAL A 42 -55.08 52.85 -8.80
N GLU A 43 -56.39 52.76 -8.75
CA GLU A 43 -57.11 52.14 -7.66
C GLU A 43 -58.20 51.23 -8.22
N ASN A 44 -58.20 49.97 -7.79
CA ASN A 44 -59.27 49.03 -8.01
C ASN A 44 -59.44 48.12 -6.78
N GLU A 45 -60.32 47.13 -6.90
CA GLU A 45 -60.60 46.17 -5.83
C GLU A 45 -59.42 45.25 -5.50
N ASN A 46 -58.50 45.04 -6.44
CA ASN A 46 -57.40 44.07 -6.32
C ASN A 46 -56.11 44.73 -5.82
N TYR A 47 -55.82 45.96 -6.24
CA TYR A 47 -54.64 46.70 -5.81
C TYR A 47 -54.82 48.23 -5.93
N LYS A 48 -53.91 48.97 -5.27
CA LYS A 48 -53.81 50.43 -5.37
C LYS A 48 -52.37 50.87 -5.51
N ILE A 49 -52.04 51.63 -6.55
CA ILE A 49 -50.76 52.32 -6.73
C ILE A 49 -50.95 53.80 -6.40
N THR A 50 -50.10 54.35 -5.54
CA THR A 50 -50.04 55.78 -5.20
C THR A 50 -48.63 56.32 -5.43
N ASP A 51 -48.45 57.62 -5.20
CA ASP A 51 -47.13 58.26 -5.23
C ASP A 51 -46.15 57.65 -4.21
N THR A 52 -46.67 57.08 -3.12
CA THR A 52 -45.87 56.61 -1.97
C THR A 52 -45.80 55.10 -1.80
N GLY A 53 -46.71 54.33 -2.40
CA GLY A 53 -46.80 52.90 -2.13
C GLY A 53 -47.69 52.12 -3.10
N ILE A 54 -47.60 50.80 -3.03
CA ILE A 54 -48.44 49.86 -3.76
C ILE A 54 -49.11 48.94 -2.74
N ASN A 55 -50.43 48.85 -2.74
CA ASN A 55 -51.17 48.02 -1.80
C ASN A 55 -51.81 46.86 -2.55
N ILE A 56 -51.41 45.63 -2.23
CA ILE A 56 -52.06 44.41 -2.73
C ILE A 56 -53.21 44.08 -1.76
N ARG A 57 -54.44 44.03 -2.28
CA ARG A 57 -55.66 44.08 -1.45
C ARG A 57 -56.36 42.75 -1.26
N LYS A 58 -56.35 41.86 -2.25
CA LYS A 58 -57.04 40.57 -2.17
C LYS A 58 -56.04 39.44 -1.91
N ARG A 59 -56.48 38.49 -1.08
CA ARG A 59 -55.85 37.18 -0.90
C ARG A 59 -56.53 36.17 -1.83
N ASP A 60 -55.89 35.03 -2.04
CA ASP A 60 -56.34 33.93 -2.92
C ASP A 60 -56.57 34.37 -4.37
N VAL A 61 -55.77 35.35 -4.79
CA VAL A 61 -55.71 35.89 -6.15
C VAL A 61 -54.27 35.82 -6.64
N ASN A 62 -54.08 35.45 -7.90
CA ASN A 62 -52.77 35.44 -8.55
C ASN A 62 -52.41 36.84 -9.03
N TYR A 63 -51.24 37.33 -8.64
CA TYR A 63 -50.67 38.58 -9.12
C TYR A 63 -49.35 38.31 -9.85
N GLU A 64 -49.18 38.86 -11.04
CA GLU A 64 -47.88 38.88 -11.72
C GLU A 64 -47.28 40.28 -11.60
N LEU A 65 -46.15 40.39 -10.90
CA LEU A 65 -45.48 41.65 -10.62
C LEU A 65 -44.31 41.85 -11.59
N THR A 66 -44.34 42.96 -12.32
CA THR A 66 -43.33 43.34 -13.33
C THR A 66 -42.87 44.77 -13.13
N GLY A 67 -41.72 45.13 -13.70
CA GLY A 67 -41.25 46.52 -13.76
C GLY A 67 -40.40 46.93 -12.56
N THR A 68 -40.11 48.24 -12.47
CA THR A 68 -39.18 48.83 -11.49
C THR A 68 -39.88 49.88 -10.65
N THR A 69 -39.68 49.83 -9.32
CA THR A 69 -40.23 50.82 -8.39
C THR A 69 -39.35 51.02 -7.16
N ASP A 70 -39.34 52.25 -6.65
CA ASP A 70 -38.79 52.57 -5.31
C ASP A 70 -39.85 52.51 -4.21
N LYS A 71 -41.12 52.35 -4.60
CA LYS A 71 -42.25 52.25 -3.67
C LYS A 71 -42.21 50.93 -2.91
N GLN A 72 -42.74 50.95 -1.69
CA GLN A 72 -43.02 49.73 -0.94
C GLN A 72 -44.25 49.03 -1.51
N ILE A 73 -44.21 47.69 -1.56
CA ILE A 73 -45.37 46.86 -1.86
C ILE A 73 -45.90 46.29 -0.55
N ASN A 74 -47.10 46.69 -0.20
CA ASN A 74 -47.71 46.49 1.10
C ASN A 74 -48.72 45.33 1.06
N PHE A 75 -48.58 44.45 2.05
CA PHE A 75 -49.44 43.30 2.28
C PHE A 75 -50.07 43.40 3.66
N TRP A 76 -51.40 43.35 3.73
CA TRP A 76 -52.12 43.35 5.00
C TRP A 76 -52.44 41.91 5.40
N GLY A 77 -52.03 41.54 6.62
CA GLY A 77 -52.42 40.28 7.25
C GLY A 77 -53.86 40.27 7.74
N SER A 78 -54.25 39.19 8.41
CA SER A 78 -55.57 39.06 9.03
C SER A 78 -55.44 38.72 10.50
N ASN A 79 -56.16 39.45 11.36
CA ASN A 79 -56.30 39.08 12.77
C ASN A 79 -57.47 38.12 13.03
N ASN A 80 -58.15 37.65 11.98
CA ASN A 80 -59.23 36.68 12.06
C ASN A 80 -58.65 35.27 11.90
N PRO A 81 -58.75 34.40 12.91
CA PRO A 81 -58.27 33.02 12.83
C PRO A 81 -58.90 32.20 11.68
N ASN A 82 -60.07 32.60 11.18
CA ASN A 82 -60.72 31.92 10.05
C ASN A 82 -60.15 32.30 8.68
N GLU A 83 -59.22 33.26 8.62
CA GLU A 83 -58.62 33.77 7.37
C GLU A 83 -57.13 33.40 7.25
N VAL A 84 -56.59 32.61 8.17
CA VAL A 84 -55.16 32.29 8.25
C VAL A 84 -54.68 31.43 7.08
N ASP A 85 -55.58 30.66 6.47
CA ASP A 85 -55.25 29.84 5.31
C ASP A 85 -55.15 30.64 4.00
N GLN A 86 -55.68 31.87 3.98
CA GLN A 86 -55.64 32.73 2.80
C GLN A 86 -54.23 33.23 2.53
N ALA A 87 -53.81 33.22 1.26
CA ALA A 87 -52.45 33.59 0.87
C ALA A 87 -52.41 34.69 -0.21
N PHE A 88 -51.30 35.43 -0.25
CA PHE A 88 -50.97 36.23 -1.44
C PHE A 88 -50.16 35.37 -2.41
N TYR A 89 -50.70 35.15 -3.62
CA TYR A 89 -50.02 34.40 -4.67
C TYR A 89 -49.36 35.37 -5.64
N LEU A 90 -48.03 35.35 -5.69
CA LEU A 90 -47.20 36.32 -6.39
C LEU A 90 -46.30 35.61 -7.39
N LYS A 91 -46.31 36.05 -8.64
CA LYS A 91 -45.34 35.66 -9.66
C LYS A 91 -44.41 36.84 -9.94
N LEU A 92 -43.12 36.65 -9.73
CA LEU A 92 -42.12 37.70 -9.94
C LEU A 92 -41.53 37.60 -11.34
N ASN A 93 -41.79 38.59 -12.20
CA ASN A 93 -41.28 38.57 -13.57
C ASN A 93 -40.38 39.78 -13.81
N ASN A 94 -39.08 39.58 -13.54
CA ASN A 94 -38.04 40.61 -13.62
C ASN A 94 -38.37 41.86 -12.80
N LEU A 95 -38.97 41.65 -11.63
CA LEU A 95 -39.37 42.71 -10.71
C LEU A 95 -38.15 43.36 -10.07
N VAL A 96 -38.12 44.69 -10.03
CA VAL A 96 -37.18 45.46 -9.21
C VAL A 96 -37.99 46.33 -8.24
N CYS A 97 -37.99 45.99 -6.96
CA CYS A 97 -38.67 46.74 -5.91
C CYS A 97 -37.68 47.17 -4.82
N ASN A 98 -37.16 48.40 -4.93
CA ASN A 98 -36.23 48.97 -3.95
C ASN A 98 -36.92 49.38 -2.64
N GLY A 99 -38.26 49.38 -2.58
CA GLY A 99 -39.01 49.53 -1.33
C GLY A 99 -39.15 48.21 -0.54
N GLY A 100 -39.17 47.08 -1.24
CA GLY A 100 -39.39 45.74 -0.69
C GLY A 100 -40.86 45.42 -0.43
N PHE A 101 -41.10 44.18 -0.01
CA PHE A 101 -42.41 43.69 0.42
C PHE A 101 -42.58 43.93 1.92
N ILE A 102 -43.62 44.68 2.28
CA ILE A 102 -43.86 45.14 3.65
C ILE A 102 -45.16 44.54 4.16
N VAL A 103 -45.06 43.75 5.21
CA VAL A 103 -46.21 43.27 5.98
C VAL A 103 -46.68 44.40 6.91
N GLN A 104 -47.87 44.94 6.64
CA GLN A 104 -48.46 46.05 7.41
C GLN A 104 -49.18 45.59 8.68
N ASN A 105 -49.70 44.36 8.67
CA ASN A 105 -50.23 43.69 9.85
C ASN A 105 -49.92 42.20 9.74
N SER A 106 -49.54 41.56 10.85
CA SER A 106 -49.27 40.13 10.91
C SER A 106 -50.49 39.38 11.45
N PRO A 107 -50.66 38.09 11.09
CA PRO A 107 -49.79 37.30 10.24
C PRO A 107 -50.14 37.38 8.75
N VAL A 108 -49.15 37.06 7.90
CA VAL A 108 -49.32 36.96 6.44
C VAL A 108 -48.76 35.64 5.93
N LYS A 109 -49.50 35.01 5.01
CA LYS A 109 -49.04 33.91 4.17
C LYS A 109 -48.76 34.39 2.74
N MET A 110 -47.61 34.04 2.19
CA MET A 110 -47.22 34.37 0.81
C MET A 110 -46.73 33.13 0.08
N VAL A 111 -47.16 33.00 -1.18
CA VAL A 111 -46.70 31.98 -2.12
C VAL A 111 -46.11 32.70 -3.33
N VAL A 112 -44.80 32.57 -3.52
CA VAL A 112 -44.02 33.33 -4.50
C VAL A 112 -43.45 32.39 -5.55
N GLU A 113 -43.93 32.51 -6.78
CA GLU A 113 -43.30 31.91 -7.96
C GLU A 113 -42.18 32.83 -8.47
N VAL A 114 -40.99 32.26 -8.64
CA VAL A 114 -39.82 32.87 -9.27
C VAL A 114 -39.53 32.08 -10.55
N PRO A 115 -40.15 32.45 -11.68
CA PRO A 115 -40.08 31.68 -12.91
C PRO A 115 -38.65 31.57 -13.44
N LYS A 116 -38.41 30.51 -14.21
CA LYS A 116 -37.15 30.33 -14.93
C LYS A 116 -36.78 31.56 -15.77
N ASP A 117 -35.49 31.83 -15.89
CA ASP A 117 -34.93 32.92 -16.70
C ASP A 117 -35.38 34.32 -16.26
N THR A 118 -35.81 34.47 -15.00
CA THR A 118 -36.10 35.78 -14.38
C THR A 118 -35.04 36.15 -13.35
N ASN A 119 -34.76 37.44 -13.25
CA ASN A 119 -33.88 38.01 -12.23
C ASN A 119 -34.61 39.11 -11.48
N ASN A 120 -34.98 38.82 -10.24
CA ASN A 120 -35.81 39.69 -9.42
C ASN A 120 -34.95 40.32 -8.31
N LYS A 121 -35.27 41.56 -7.96
CA LYS A 121 -34.62 42.32 -6.89
C LYS A 121 -35.67 42.89 -5.95
N LEU A 122 -35.56 42.59 -4.66
CA LEU A 122 -36.40 43.16 -3.61
C LEU A 122 -35.51 43.76 -2.53
N LYS A 123 -35.84 44.93 -1.98
CA LYS A 123 -35.12 45.40 -0.78
C LYS A 123 -35.28 44.42 0.39
N ARG A 124 -36.49 43.92 0.61
CA ARG A 124 -36.76 42.90 1.62
C ARG A 124 -37.99 42.08 1.26
N ILE A 125 -38.10 40.89 1.83
CA ILE A 125 -39.31 40.08 1.86
C ILE A 125 -39.42 39.36 3.20
N SER A 126 -40.58 39.47 3.84
CA SER A 126 -40.88 38.75 5.07
C SER A 126 -42.36 38.38 5.18
N ALA A 127 -42.64 37.24 5.82
CA ALA A 127 -43.97 36.73 6.10
C ALA A 127 -43.91 35.72 7.26
N ASN A 128 -45.06 35.31 7.78
CA ASN A 128 -45.13 34.25 8.80
C ASN A 128 -45.05 32.88 8.13
N ASP A 129 -45.82 32.65 7.07
CA ASP A 129 -45.76 31.44 6.23
C ASP A 129 -45.34 31.86 4.83
N LEU A 130 -44.12 31.51 4.44
CA LEU A 130 -43.51 31.90 3.17
C LEU A 130 -43.15 30.67 2.35
N THR A 131 -43.75 30.57 1.17
CA THR A 131 -43.41 29.57 0.16
C THR A 131 -42.80 30.26 -1.05
N ILE A 132 -41.64 29.82 -1.51
CA ILE A 132 -40.96 30.32 -2.72
C ILE A 132 -40.60 29.14 -3.61
N TYR A 133 -40.92 29.20 -4.89
CA TYR A 133 -40.58 28.12 -5.82
C TYR A 133 -40.30 28.61 -7.23
N GLY A 134 -39.67 27.75 -8.02
CA GLY A 134 -39.30 28.03 -9.41
C GLY A 134 -37.82 28.33 -9.56
N SER A 135 -37.29 28.12 -10.76
CA SER A 135 -35.84 28.08 -10.99
C SER A 135 -35.22 29.43 -11.40
N GLY A 136 -35.86 30.56 -11.05
CA GLY A 136 -35.30 31.89 -11.27
C GLY A 136 -34.44 32.39 -10.11
N VAL A 137 -34.04 33.67 -10.19
CA VAL A 137 -33.18 34.32 -9.19
C VAL A 137 -33.94 35.41 -8.43
N LEU A 138 -33.80 35.42 -7.11
CA LEU A 138 -34.26 36.47 -6.21
C LEU A 138 -33.08 37.06 -5.44
N ASN A 139 -32.78 38.34 -5.67
CA ASN A 139 -31.78 39.08 -4.91
C ASN A 139 -32.47 39.98 -3.89
N THR A 140 -32.02 39.96 -2.65
CA THR A 140 -32.59 40.81 -1.61
C THR A 140 -31.62 41.25 -0.54
N GLU A 141 -31.96 42.31 0.19
CA GLU A 141 -31.18 42.77 1.34
C GLU A 141 -31.73 42.26 2.69
N GLY A 142 -32.90 41.62 2.66
CA GLY A 142 -33.53 41.05 3.85
C GLY A 142 -34.51 39.95 3.49
N PHE A 143 -34.27 38.74 4.00
CA PHE A 143 -35.13 37.58 3.79
C PHE A 143 -35.37 36.88 5.13
N THR A 144 -36.57 37.07 5.68
CA THR A 144 -36.90 36.70 7.06
C THR A 144 -38.27 36.04 7.14
N VAL A 145 -38.38 34.95 7.90
CA VAL A 145 -39.67 34.40 8.32
C VAL A 145 -39.94 34.86 9.74
N THR A 146 -41.03 35.62 9.93
CA THR A 146 -41.38 36.23 11.21
C THR A 146 -41.94 35.18 12.17
N GLN A 147 -41.93 35.48 13.48
CA GLN A 147 -42.39 34.58 14.53
C GLN A 147 -43.90 34.30 14.49
N LYS A 148 -44.29 33.12 14.96
CA LYS A 148 -45.69 32.67 14.96
C LYS A 148 -46.59 33.55 15.82
N THR A 149 -47.85 33.65 15.42
CA THR A 149 -48.91 34.29 16.20
C THR A 149 -49.71 33.23 16.97
N SER A 150 -50.77 33.62 17.68
CA SER A 150 -51.63 32.66 18.41
C SER A 150 -52.49 31.77 17.51
N TYR A 151 -52.54 32.06 16.21
CA TYR A 151 -53.42 31.38 15.25
C TYR A 151 -52.77 31.13 13.88
N MET A 152 -51.49 31.48 13.68
CA MET A 152 -50.71 31.10 12.50
C MET A 152 -49.29 30.73 12.89
N ASP A 153 -48.88 29.52 12.51
CA ASP A 153 -47.51 29.04 12.64
C ASP A 153 -46.56 29.74 11.65
N SER A 154 -45.29 29.79 12.03
CA SER A 154 -44.25 30.22 11.09
C SER A 154 -43.82 29.06 10.21
N ALA A 155 -43.58 29.31 8.93
CA ALA A 155 -43.03 28.32 8.03
C ALA A 155 -42.23 28.94 6.88
N LEU A 156 -41.22 28.21 6.41
CA LEU A 156 -40.49 28.50 5.18
C LEU A 156 -40.47 27.25 4.30
N HIS A 157 -40.85 27.41 3.03
CA HIS A 157 -40.64 26.38 2.01
C HIS A 157 -39.96 27.03 0.81
N VAL A 158 -38.79 26.54 0.42
CA VAL A 158 -38.11 26.99 -0.81
C VAL A 158 -37.74 25.80 -1.69
N THR A 159 -38.16 25.84 -2.95
CA THR A 159 -37.90 24.75 -3.91
C THR A 159 -37.33 25.29 -5.22
N ASP A 160 -36.18 24.77 -5.64
CA ASP A 160 -35.46 25.10 -6.89
C ASP A 160 -34.97 26.55 -7.08
N THR A 161 -35.40 27.50 -6.24
CA THR A 161 -35.05 28.92 -6.41
C THR A 161 -33.65 29.26 -5.94
N THR A 162 -32.97 30.15 -6.67
CA THR A 162 -31.74 30.79 -6.21
C THR A 162 -32.07 32.10 -5.49
N ILE A 163 -31.71 32.21 -4.21
CA ILE A 163 -31.95 33.40 -3.38
C ILE A 163 -30.60 33.92 -2.88
N ASN A 164 -30.27 35.15 -3.24
CA ASN A 164 -29.06 35.83 -2.76
C ASN A 164 -29.47 36.94 -1.80
N VAL A 165 -28.99 36.87 -0.56
CA VAL A 165 -29.32 37.80 0.51
C VAL A 165 -28.07 38.54 0.93
N ASN A 166 -27.98 39.83 0.61
CA ASN A 166 -26.94 40.72 1.12
C ASN A 166 -27.47 41.41 2.37
N VAL A 167 -27.20 40.83 3.54
CA VAL A 167 -27.85 41.21 4.80
C VAL A 167 -27.49 42.64 5.19
N ALA A 168 -28.40 43.59 4.93
CA ALA A 168 -28.09 45.01 5.07
C ALA A 168 -27.99 45.50 6.53
N ARG A 169 -28.61 44.80 7.48
CA ARG A 169 -28.63 45.16 8.92
C ARG A 169 -28.58 43.89 9.78
N ASN A 170 -29.21 43.87 10.96
CA ASN A 170 -29.32 42.71 11.86
C ASN A 170 -29.48 41.38 11.13
N SER A 171 -29.15 40.28 11.81
CA SER A 171 -29.34 38.91 11.31
C SER A 171 -30.69 38.70 10.65
N ALA A 172 -30.71 37.96 9.55
CA ALA A 172 -31.94 37.38 9.06
C ALA A 172 -32.43 36.31 10.06
N GLU A 173 -33.74 36.11 10.12
CA GLU A 173 -34.32 35.15 11.05
C GLU A 173 -35.21 34.16 10.32
N TRP A 174 -35.02 32.87 10.61
CA TRP A 174 -35.96 31.82 10.23
C TRP A 174 -36.67 31.28 11.45
N ASN A 175 -38.00 31.35 11.41
CA ASN A 175 -38.88 30.90 12.48
C ASN A 175 -39.81 29.78 11.99
N GLY A 176 -40.27 28.96 12.93
CA GLY A 176 -41.05 27.74 12.71
C GLY A 176 -40.34 26.68 11.86
N LYS A 177 -41.13 25.96 11.07
CA LYS A 177 -40.64 24.83 10.26
C LYS A 177 -40.14 25.33 8.91
N CYS A 178 -38.87 25.09 8.62
CA CYS A 178 -38.22 25.51 7.38
C CYS A 178 -37.76 24.29 6.57
N VAL A 179 -38.13 24.25 5.29
CA VAL A 179 -37.76 23.19 4.35
C VAL A 179 -37.19 23.80 3.09
N ILE A 180 -35.97 23.44 2.74
CA ILE A 180 -35.31 23.83 1.50
C ILE A 180 -35.04 22.57 0.69
N SER A 181 -35.56 22.51 -0.54
CA SER A 181 -35.61 21.28 -1.34
C SER A 181 -35.35 21.53 -2.82
N GLY A 182 -35.35 20.45 -3.62
CA GLY A 182 -34.99 20.47 -5.02
C GLY A 182 -33.56 20.94 -5.22
N ASN A 183 -33.38 21.91 -6.12
CA ASN A 183 -32.09 22.51 -6.44
C ASN A 183 -31.95 23.93 -5.88
N ALA A 184 -32.72 24.27 -4.83
CA ALA A 184 -32.69 25.59 -4.23
C ALA A 184 -31.29 25.94 -3.70
N VAL A 185 -30.86 27.19 -3.92
CA VAL A 185 -29.58 27.71 -3.44
C VAL A 185 -29.86 29.02 -2.70
N LEU A 186 -29.64 29.01 -1.39
CA LEU A 186 -29.84 30.18 -0.55
C LEU A 186 -28.48 30.62 0.00
N THR A 187 -28.06 31.81 -0.42
CA THR A 187 -26.81 32.42 0.02
C THR A 187 -27.10 33.65 0.85
N TYR A 188 -26.64 33.67 2.09
CA TYR A 188 -26.64 34.82 2.99
C TYR A 188 -25.22 35.35 3.13
N THR A 189 -25.02 36.60 2.73
CA THR A 189 -23.78 37.35 2.93
C THR A 189 -24.02 38.36 4.05
N GLY A 190 -23.29 38.23 5.15
CA GLY A 190 -23.33 39.13 6.30
C GLY A 190 -22.75 40.52 6.00
N ASN A 191 -22.85 41.40 7.00
CA ASN A 191 -22.26 42.74 7.02
C ASN A 191 -21.19 42.91 8.11
N GLY A 192 -20.71 41.78 8.63
CA GLY A 192 -19.58 41.73 9.54
C GLY A 192 -19.90 42.14 10.97
N THR A 193 -21.16 42.47 11.27
CA THR A 193 -21.60 42.86 12.62
C THR A 193 -22.32 41.73 13.34
N TYR A 194 -23.14 40.96 12.62
CA TYR A 194 -23.94 39.86 13.18
C TYR A 194 -23.85 38.62 12.29
N ALA A 195 -24.30 37.47 12.80
CA ALA A 195 -24.47 36.28 11.99
C ALA A 195 -25.45 36.55 10.83
N PRO A 196 -25.16 36.14 9.58
CA PRO A 196 -26.03 36.36 8.44
C PRO A 196 -27.43 35.79 8.66
N LEU A 197 -27.52 34.66 9.36
CA LEU A 197 -28.75 33.94 9.61
C LEU A 197 -28.81 33.40 11.05
N GLN A 198 -29.96 33.63 11.69
CA GLN A 198 -30.34 33.07 12.98
C GLN A 198 -31.58 32.17 12.82
N LEU A 199 -31.54 31.00 13.46
CA LEU A 199 -32.60 30.01 13.41
C LEU A 199 -33.28 29.89 14.77
N GLY A 200 -34.61 30.02 14.79
CA GLY A 200 -35.44 29.77 15.96
C GLY A 200 -35.13 30.68 17.15
N VAL A 201 -35.19 32.00 16.94
CA VAL A 201 -34.85 33.01 17.96
C VAL A 201 -35.91 33.15 19.08
N LYS A 202 -37.11 32.57 18.90
CA LYS A 202 -38.21 32.70 19.87
C LYS A 202 -38.02 31.72 21.03
N ASN A 203 -37.71 32.25 22.21
CA ASN A 203 -37.57 31.43 23.41
C ASN A 203 -38.88 30.70 23.77
N GLY A 204 -38.75 29.43 24.16
CA GLY A 204 -39.87 28.56 24.53
C GLY A 204 -40.67 27.99 23.35
N ASP A 205 -40.30 28.31 22.12
CA ASP A 205 -40.94 27.75 20.93
C ASP A 205 -40.19 26.50 20.43
N THR A 206 -40.79 25.32 20.60
CA THR A 206 -40.17 24.04 20.23
C THR A 206 -40.51 23.59 18.81
N THR A 207 -41.20 24.41 18.02
CA THR A 207 -41.60 24.02 16.65
C THR A 207 -40.54 24.36 15.59
N HIS A 208 -39.45 25.01 16.00
CA HIS A 208 -38.38 25.43 15.11
C HIS A 208 -37.61 24.24 14.54
N SER A 209 -37.47 24.18 13.21
CA SER A 209 -36.68 23.15 12.54
C SER A 209 -36.23 23.61 11.16
N VAL A 210 -35.06 23.14 10.72
CA VAL A 210 -34.57 23.32 9.35
C VAL A 210 -34.29 21.94 8.75
N LEU A 211 -34.89 21.69 7.58
CA LEU A 211 -34.62 20.53 6.75
C LEU A 211 -34.02 20.99 5.42
N LEU A 212 -32.83 20.50 5.10
CA LEU A 212 -32.25 20.57 3.76
C LEU A 212 -32.33 19.18 3.12
N GLU A 213 -32.90 19.09 1.93
CA GLU A 213 -33.11 17.84 1.21
C GLU A 213 -32.82 17.95 -0.29
N ASP A 214 -32.87 16.82 -1.01
CA ASP A 214 -32.52 16.71 -2.42
C ASP A 214 -31.09 17.22 -2.72
N ASN A 215 -30.96 18.34 -3.43
CA ASN A 215 -29.67 19.00 -3.76
C ASN A 215 -29.61 20.43 -3.20
N ALA A 216 -30.47 20.75 -2.22
CA ALA A 216 -30.59 22.09 -1.66
C ALA A 216 -29.30 22.56 -1.00
N LYS A 217 -29.01 23.86 -1.12
CA LYS A 217 -27.82 24.49 -0.53
C LYS A 217 -28.19 25.68 0.34
N LEU A 218 -27.64 25.71 1.55
CA LEU A 218 -27.65 26.87 2.43
C LEU A 218 -26.21 27.31 2.68
N ILE A 219 -25.91 28.57 2.40
CA ILE A 219 -24.56 29.14 2.46
C ILE A 219 -24.65 30.44 3.27
N CYS A 220 -23.93 30.51 4.39
CA CYS A 220 -23.93 31.67 5.30
C CYS A 220 -22.49 32.20 5.46
N LEU A 221 -22.14 33.23 4.71
CA LEU A 221 -20.78 33.80 4.66
C LEU A 221 -20.75 35.21 5.25
N GLN A 222 -19.59 35.64 5.71
CA GLN A 222 -19.34 37.01 6.11
C GLN A 222 -18.77 37.82 4.95
N ASP A 223 -19.00 39.13 4.96
CA ASP A 223 -18.22 40.05 4.14
C ASP A 223 -16.81 40.18 4.70
N ASP A 224 -15.81 40.01 3.83
CA ASP A 224 -14.39 40.14 4.16
C ASP A 224 -14.01 39.40 5.48
N PRO A 225 -14.12 38.06 5.52
CA PRO A 225 -14.07 37.27 6.75
C PRO A 225 -12.76 37.44 7.54
N GLU A 226 -11.67 37.79 6.86
CA GLU A 226 -10.35 37.97 7.48
C GLU A 226 -10.15 39.36 8.11
N THR A 227 -10.94 40.37 7.71
CA THR A 227 -10.93 41.66 8.40
C THR A 227 -11.57 41.51 9.79
N PRO A 228 -10.82 41.73 10.88
CA PRO A 228 -11.31 41.43 12.22
C PRO A 228 -12.49 42.30 12.65
N SER A 229 -13.43 41.71 13.40
CA SER A 229 -14.48 42.40 14.15
C SER A 229 -14.07 42.61 15.61
N GLU A 230 -14.58 43.67 16.25
CA GLU A 230 -14.42 43.86 17.71
C GLU A 230 -15.26 42.88 18.54
N TYR A 231 -16.20 42.18 17.90
CA TYR A 231 -17.15 41.27 18.54
C TYR A 231 -17.06 39.86 17.95
N SER A 232 -17.67 38.90 18.63
CA SER A 232 -17.88 37.54 18.11
C SER A 232 -18.95 37.59 17.01
N VAL A 233 -18.61 37.11 15.82
CA VAL A 233 -19.54 37.08 14.68
C VAL A 233 -19.51 35.70 14.03
N SER A 234 -20.54 34.91 14.32
CA SER A 234 -20.70 33.55 13.80
C SER A 234 -21.17 33.55 12.34
N GLY A 235 -21.04 32.42 11.64
CA GLY A 235 -21.61 32.23 10.30
C GLY A 235 -23.10 31.87 10.34
N LEU A 236 -23.45 30.86 11.14
CA LEU A 236 -24.84 30.42 11.36
C LEU A 236 -25.09 30.17 12.84
N GLU A 237 -26.18 30.72 13.37
CA GLU A 237 -26.60 30.53 14.76
C GLU A 237 -27.97 29.88 14.82
N SER A 238 -28.10 28.79 15.59
CA SER A 238 -29.39 28.16 15.90
C SER A 238 -29.63 28.14 17.40
N PHE A 239 -30.65 28.88 17.84
CA PHE A 239 -31.02 28.98 19.26
C PHE A 239 -32.04 27.92 19.68
N GLY A 240 -32.98 27.58 18.80
CA GLY A 240 -34.04 26.61 19.09
C GLY A 240 -34.41 25.69 17.94
N ALA A 241 -33.71 25.77 16.80
CA ALA A 241 -34.04 25.01 15.61
C ALA A 241 -33.14 23.78 15.45
N SER A 242 -33.72 22.58 15.45
CA SER A 242 -32.99 21.39 15.02
C SER A 242 -32.64 21.50 13.53
N ILE A 243 -31.43 21.11 13.15
CA ILE A 243 -30.96 21.16 11.75
C ILE A 243 -30.83 19.73 11.23
N THR A 244 -31.48 19.40 10.11
CA THR A 244 -31.35 18.09 9.45
C THR A 244 -30.97 18.28 8.00
N LEU A 245 -29.91 17.59 7.58
CA LEU A 245 -29.48 17.47 6.20
C LEU A 245 -29.69 16.03 5.75
N LYS A 246 -30.25 15.82 4.56
CA LYS A 246 -30.33 14.50 3.91
C LYS A 246 -30.04 14.59 2.41
N ASP A 247 -30.06 13.43 1.75
CA ASP A 247 -29.83 13.29 0.31
C ASP A 247 -28.47 13.83 -0.11
N ASN A 248 -28.38 14.83 -1.00
CA ASN A 248 -27.13 15.47 -1.43
C ASN A 248 -27.07 16.95 -1.00
N SER A 249 -27.78 17.31 0.08
CA SER A 249 -27.86 18.69 0.56
C SER A 249 -26.52 19.26 1.03
N TYR A 250 -26.40 20.59 1.03
CA TYR A 250 -25.18 21.30 1.35
C TYR A 250 -25.42 22.41 2.37
N LEU A 251 -24.60 22.45 3.42
CA LEU A 251 -24.57 23.56 4.38
C LEU A 251 -23.14 24.09 4.48
N GLU A 252 -22.96 25.40 4.27
CA GLU A 252 -21.71 26.08 4.50
C GLU A 252 -21.90 27.30 5.39
N ALA A 253 -21.01 27.48 6.36
CA ALA A 253 -20.96 28.69 7.14
C ALA A 253 -19.54 29.10 7.54
N GLU A 254 -19.30 30.40 7.56
CA GLU A 254 -18.00 31.00 7.88
C GLU A 254 -18.16 32.14 8.89
N ALA A 255 -17.39 32.08 9.98
CA ALA A 255 -17.28 33.14 10.97
C ALA A 255 -16.35 34.26 10.49
N LYS A 256 -16.43 35.41 11.17
CA LYS A 256 -15.46 36.51 10.98
C LYS A 256 -14.33 36.43 12.00
N SER A 257 -13.14 36.85 11.57
CA SER A 257 -11.99 37.10 12.45
C SER A 257 -12.36 38.08 13.55
N THR A 258 -11.67 38.04 14.70
CA THR A 258 -11.93 38.95 15.83
C THR A 258 -10.66 39.53 16.44
N THR A 259 -10.74 40.77 16.94
CA THR A 259 -9.79 41.33 17.91
C THR A 259 -10.32 41.27 19.35
N GLY A 260 -11.59 40.86 19.51
CA GLY A 260 -12.26 40.77 20.79
C GLY A 260 -11.86 39.53 21.59
N LYS A 261 -12.37 39.45 22.82
CA LYS A 261 -12.12 38.30 23.71
C LYS A 261 -12.83 37.02 23.25
N TYR A 262 -13.92 37.14 22.51
CA TYR A 262 -14.76 36.02 22.08
C TYR A 262 -14.76 35.96 20.56
N ALA A 263 -14.48 34.78 20.00
CA ALA A 263 -14.45 34.53 18.57
C ALA A 263 -15.78 33.99 18.06
N GLY A 264 -16.02 34.11 16.75
CA GLY A 264 -17.22 33.60 16.09
C GLY A 264 -17.13 32.11 15.75
N PHE A 265 -18.26 31.42 15.82
CA PHE A 265 -18.39 30.01 15.40
C PHE A 265 -18.72 29.93 13.91
N GLY A 266 -18.22 28.91 13.21
CA GLY A 266 -18.69 28.67 11.84
C GLY A 266 -20.19 28.38 11.85
N ILE A 267 -20.55 27.32 12.57
CA ILE A 267 -21.93 26.94 12.89
C ILE A 267 -22.03 26.72 14.41
N ILE A 268 -22.99 27.38 15.06
CA ILE A 268 -23.37 27.08 16.44
C ILE A 268 -24.84 26.68 16.51
N SER A 269 -25.13 25.56 17.16
CA SER A 269 -26.49 25.10 17.40
C SER A 269 -26.69 24.67 18.84
N LEU A 270 -27.72 25.22 19.49
CA LEU A 270 -28.17 24.79 20.82
C LEU A 270 -29.16 23.61 20.76
N SER A 271 -29.46 23.14 19.55
CA SER A 271 -30.43 22.09 19.25
C SER A 271 -29.74 20.91 18.54
N PRO A 272 -30.37 19.72 18.49
CA PRO A 272 -29.80 18.59 17.78
C PRO A 272 -29.55 18.90 16.30
N MET A 273 -28.44 18.37 15.77
CA MET A 273 -28.13 18.42 14.35
C MET A 273 -27.94 17.00 13.80
N LYS A 274 -28.47 16.76 12.60
CA LYS A 274 -28.35 15.50 11.87
C LYS A 274 -27.81 15.71 10.47
N VAL A 275 -26.80 14.93 10.10
CA VAL A 275 -26.21 14.91 8.75
C VAL A 275 -26.38 13.50 8.19
N LEU A 276 -27.21 13.36 7.15
CA LEU A 276 -27.62 12.07 6.60
C LEU A 276 -27.31 11.98 5.09
N GLY A 277 -27.26 10.76 4.56
CA GLY A 277 -27.11 10.53 3.13
C GLY A 277 -25.73 10.94 2.60
N ASN A 278 -25.67 11.61 1.46
CA ASN A 278 -24.44 12.17 0.88
C ASN A 278 -24.28 13.66 1.19
N SER A 279 -24.96 14.17 2.23
CA SER A 279 -24.94 15.59 2.56
C SER A 279 -23.53 16.09 2.86
N LYS A 280 -23.29 17.37 2.61
CA LYS A 280 -21.99 18.01 2.85
C LYS A 280 -22.12 19.20 3.78
N VAL A 281 -21.28 19.25 4.80
CA VAL A 281 -21.16 20.37 5.73
C VAL A 281 -19.76 20.97 5.63
N VAL A 282 -19.68 22.28 5.49
CA VAL A 282 -18.43 23.04 5.52
C VAL A 282 -18.54 24.14 6.56
N ALA A 283 -17.71 24.08 7.60
CA ALA A 283 -17.76 25.04 8.69
C ALA A 283 -16.37 25.63 8.93
N ARG A 284 -16.28 26.96 9.00
CA ARG A 284 -15.05 27.69 9.31
C ARG A 284 -15.29 28.63 10.48
N GLY A 285 -14.60 28.38 11.59
CA GLY A 285 -14.72 29.16 12.81
C GLY A 285 -13.38 29.74 13.25
N TYR A 286 -13.42 30.88 13.95
CA TYR A 286 -12.28 31.31 14.75
C TYR A 286 -12.39 30.69 16.15
N ASP A 287 -13.60 30.65 16.72
CA ASP A 287 -13.96 29.67 17.73
C ASP A 287 -14.26 28.32 17.06
N ALA A 288 -15.05 27.45 17.68
CA ALA A 288 -15.30 26.12 17.14
C ALA A 288 -15.94 26.21 15.74
N ALA A 289 -15.47 25.36 14.83
CA ALA A 289 -15.95 25.43 13.45
C ALA A 289 -17.40 24.95 13.38
N LEU A 290 -17.68 23.77 13.96
CA LEU A 290 -19.02 23.24 14.15
C LEU A 290 -19.24 22.94 15.64
N SER A 291 -20.08 23.73 16.29
CA SER A 291 -20.45 23.57 17.69
C SER A 291 -21.92 23.21 17.81
N VAL A 292 -22.21 22.04 18.36
CA VAL A 292 -23.56 21.58 18.65
C VAL A 292 -23.66 21.35 20.15
N ASP A 293 -24.24 22.29 20.91
CA ASP A 293 -24.47 22.15 22.35
C ASP A 293 -25.64 21.18 22.67
N ASN A 294 -25.64 20.07 21.94
CA ASN A 294 -26.61 18.99 21.95
C ASN A 294 -26.02 17.75 21.25
N ASN A 295 -26.87 16.86 20.76
CA ASN A 295 -26.45 15.70 19.98
C ASN A 295 -26.17 16.09 18.52
N LEU A 296 -25.00 15.68 18.02
CA LEU A 296 -24.65 15.69 16.61
C LEU A 296 -24.61 14.24 16.10
N GLU A 297 -25.56 13.90 15.25
CA GLU A 297 -25.65 12.58 14.61
C GLU A 297 -25.26 12.70 13.13
N ILE A 298 -24.19 12.02 12.75
CA ILE A 298 -23.69 11.98 11.38
C ILE A 298 -23.81 10.53 10.92
N ASN A 299 -24.62 10.30 9.90
CA ASN A 299 -24.84 8.97 9.30
C ASN A 299 -24.79 9.10 7.77
N GLY A 300 -23.56 9.12 7.25
CA GLY A 300 -23.27 9.47 5.86
C GLY A 300 -22.63 10.85 5.70
N GLY A 301 -22.28 11.17 4.46
CA GLY A 301 -21.88 12.53 4.07
C GLY A 301 -20.41 12.87 4.31
N THR A 302 -20.09 14.12 4.01
CA THR A 302 -18.76 14.72 4.16
C THR A 302 -18.83 15.95 5.05
N ILE A 303 -17.95 16.05 6.04
CA ILE A 303 -17.82 17.25 6.87
C ILE A 303 -16.40 17.76 6.80
N LYS A 304 -16.25 19.06 6.49
CA LYS A 304 -15.00 19.80 6.62
C LYS A 304 -15.18 20.90 7.64
N ALA A 305 -14.51 20.79 8.78
CA ALA A 305 -14.68 21.68 9.93
C ALA A 305 -13.32 22.21 10.37
N ILE A 306 -13.03 23.47 10.08
CA ILE A 306 -11.72 24.09 10.38
C ILE A 306 -11.91 25.22 11.39
N SER A 307 -11.29 25.07 12.55
CA SER A 307 -11.21 26.09 13.59
C SER A 307 -9.80 26.65 13.72
N LYS A 308 -9.68 27.97 13.95
CA LYS A 308 -8.39 28.63 14.16
C LYS A 308 -7.91 28.57 15.61
N GLU A 309 -8.79 28.76 16.58
CA GLU A 309 -8.41 28.94 17.99
C GLU A 309 -9.12 27.96 18.94
N SER A 310 -9.99 27.08 18.42
CA SER A 310 -10.86 26.22 19.21
C SER A 310 -11.01 24.82 18.61
N ASN A 311 -12.10 24.11 18.91
CA ASN A 311 -12.39 22.76 18.41
C ASN A 311 -12.79 22.76 16.92
N GLY A 312 -12.36 21.76 16.15
CA GLY A 312 -12.92 21.56 14.81
C GLY A 312 -14.43 21.27 14.87
N ILE A 313 -14.78 20.18 15.57
CA ILE A 313 -16.15 19.78 15.86
C ILE A 313 -16.30 19.58 17.36
N TYR A 314 -17.27 20.27 17.95
CA TYR A 314 -17.73 20.07 19.32
C TYR A 314 -19.18 19.61 19.31
N ALA A 315 -19.48 18.54 20.07
CA ALA A 315 -20.86 18.21 20.42
C ALA A 315 -21.00 17.65 21.83
N ASN A 316 -22.19 17.71 22.43
CA ASN A 316 -22.41 17.04 23.70
C ASN A 316 -22.34 15.51 23.54
N ASN A 317 -23.13 14.94 22.62
CA ASN A 317 -22.92 13.57 22.15
C ASN A 317 -22.57 13.62 20.66
N LEU A 318 -21.42 13.05 20.29
CA LEU A 318 -20.97 13.01 18.91
C LEU A 318 -21.03 11.57 18.41
N LYS A 319 -21.92 11.32 17.44
CA LYS A 319 -22.07 10.02 16.79
C LYS A 319 -21.76 10.15 15.31
N ILE A 320 -20.77 9.37 14.85
CA ILE A 320 -20.29 9.39 13.47
C ILE A 320 -20.38 7.98 12.90
N GLU A 321 -21.15 7.82 11.83
CA GLU A 321 -21.40 6.56 11.15
C GLU A 321 -21.32 6.77 9.64
N ASN A 322 -20.68 5.86 8.90
CA ASN A 322 -20.67 5.85 7.43
C ASN A 322 -20.20 7.17 6.78
N ALA A 323 -19.36 7.96 7.44
CA ALA A 323 -19.05 9.33 7.05
C ALA A 323 -17.57 9.56 6.76
N GLN A 324 -17.28 10.68 6.10
CA GLN A 324 -15.93 11.17 5.85
C GLN A 324 -15.75 12.53 6.53
N ILE A 325 -14.82 12.63 7.48
CA ILE A 325 -14.63 13.82 8.31
C ILE A 325 -13.22 14.36 8.16
N GLU A 326 -13.10 15.64 7.84
CA GLU A 326 -11.87 16.43 7.94
C GLU A 326 -12.11 17.50 9.02
N ALA A 327 -11.44 17.39 10.15
CA ALA A 327 -11.58 18.30 11.27
C ALA A 327 -10.22 18.85 11.70
N GLU A 328 -10.12 20.17 11.83
CA GLU A 328 -8.93 20.87 12.28
C GLU A 328 -9.29 21.81 13.44
N GLY A 329 -8.48 21.82 14.50
CA GLY A 329 -8.65 22.71 15.64
C GLY A 329 -7.35 23.03 16.36
N TYR A 330 -7.36 24.07 17.19
CA TYR A 330 -6.31 24.31 18.18
C TYR A 330 -6.51 23.41 19.40
N TYR A 331 -7.73 23.40 19.92
CA TYR A 331 -8.23 22.39 20.85
C TYR A 331 -8.65 21.13 20.07
N PRO A 332 -9.20 20.08 20.71
CA PRO A 332 -9.44 18.85 20.00
C PRO A 332 -10.24 19.02 18.73
N ALA A 333 -9.72 18.46 17.65
CA ALA A 333 -10.35 18.49 16.34
C ALA A 333 -11.74 17.85 16.41
N LEU A 334 -11.87 16.74 17.14
CA LEU A 334 -13.16 16.14 17.50
C LEU A 334 -13.31 16.10 19.02
N PHE A 335 -14.37 16.73 19.52
CA PHE A 335 -14.72 16.70 20.93
C PHE A 335 -16.18 16.33 21.16
N GLY A 336 -16.41 15.12 21.70
CA GLY A 336 -17.70 14.75 22.29
C GLY A 336 -17.67 14.94 23.81
N ASN A 337 -18.45 15.85 24.38
CA ASN A 337 -18.40 16.12 25.82
C ASN A 337 -18.84 14.90 26.66
N ALA A 338 -20.03 14.37 26.42
CA ALA A 338 -20.62 13.25 27.16
C ALA A 338 -20.28 11.87 26.56
N ALA A 339 -20.15 11.76 25.23
CA ALA A 339 -19.73 10.55 24.55
C ALA A 339 -19.27 10.85 23.12
N LEU A 340 -18.41 9.98 22.58
CA LEU A 340 -17.98 9.99 21.19
C LEU A 340 -17.98 8.57 20.63
N SER A 341 -18.68 8.35 19.51
CA SER A 341 -18.68 7.07 18.80
C SER A 341 -18.42 7.27 17.31
N ILE A 342 -17.52 6.45 16.77
CA ILE A 342 -17.10 6.47 15.37
C ILE A 342 -17.25 5.05 14.83
N SER A 343 -18.04 4.87 13.77
CA SER A 343 -18.17 3.57 13.11
C SER A 343 -18.19 3.68 11.59
N ASN A 344 -17.62 2.70 10.89
CA ASN A 344 -17.68 2.61 9.42
C ASN A 344 -17.26 3.90 8.70
N SER A 345 -16.33 4.66 9.28
CA SER A 345 -16.04 6.04 8.86
C SER A 345 -14.56 6.26 8.57
N THR A 346 -14.25 7.29 7.79
CA THR A 346 -12.90 7.80 7.60
C THR A 346 -12.77 9.15 8.27
N ILE A 347 -11.81 9.28 9.17
CA ILE A 347 -11.59 10.49 9.97
C ILE A 347 -10.16 10.98 9.75
N ASN A 348 -10.03 12.25 9.39
CA ASN A 348 -8.79 13.01 9.51
C ASN A 348 -9.03 14.11 10.55
N ALA A 349 -8.49 13.93 11.74
CA ALA A 349 -8.62 14.84 12.86
C ALA A 349 -7.23 15.39 13.20
N THR A 350 -7.04 16.70 13.04
CA THR A 350 -5.76 17.37 13.29
C THR A 350 -5.92 18.45 14.35
N SER A 351 -5.29 18.26 15.49
CA SER A 351 -5.19 19.28 16.53
C SER A 351 -3.80 19.90 16.52
N THR A 352 -3.71 21.22 16.66
CA THR A 352 -2.44 21.96 16.64
C THR A 352 -1.92 22.33 18.03
N GLY A 353 -2.76 22.26 19.07
CA GLY A 353 -2.40 22.63 20.45
C GLY A 353 -2.84 21.63 21.53
N ASP A 354 -3.66 20.64 21.20
CA ASP A 354 -4.24 19.68 22.15
C ASP A 354 -4.37 18.26 21.54
N ILE A 355 -5.08 17.36 22.21
CA ILE A 355 -5.44 16.01 21.76
C ILE A 355 -6.30 16.08 20.49
N ALA A 356 -6.06 15.25 19.47
CA ALA A 356 -6.83 15.32 18.23
C ALA A 356 -8.29 14.87 18.39
N ILE A 357 -8.50 13.73 19.08
CA ILE A 357 -9.83 13.14 19.31
C ILE A 357 -10.02 12.95 20.82
N PHE A 358 -10.98 13.67 21.39
CA PHE A 358 -11.19 13.70 22.83
C PHE A 358 -12.65 13.51 23.23
N THR A 359 -12.86 12.86 24.38
CA THR A 359 -14.15 12.88 25.08
C THR A 359 -13.99 12.82 26.60
N ARG A 360 -14.91 13.44 27.36
CA ARG A 360 -14.96 13.26 28.81
C ARG A 360 -15.72 12.00 29.22
N GLY A 361 -16.49 11.40 28.31
CA GLY A 361 -17.19 10.15 28.55
C GLY A 361 -16.50 8.98 27.88
N ASN A 362 -17.31 8.10 27.29
CA ASN A 362 -16.85 6.91 26.59
C ASN A 362 -16.53 7.22 25.13
N LEU A 363 -15.43 6.66 24.65
CA LEU A 363 -15.00 6.64 23.26
C LEU A 363 -15.08 5.22 22.70
N SER A 364 -15.80 5.04 21.59
CA SER A 364 -15.80 3.81 20.81
C SER A 364 -15.43 4.08 19.35
N ILE A 365 -14.46 3.35 18.82
CA ILE A 365 -14.08 3.40 17.39
C ILE A 365 -14.20 1.99 16.82
N GLU A 366 -15.01 1.81 15.79
CA GLU A 366 -15.28 0.50 15.20
C GLU A 366 -15.25 0.53 13.66
N ASN A 367 -14.62 -0.46 13.02
CA ASN A 367 -14.60 -0.60 11.57
C ASN A 367 -14.26 0.70 10.82
N SER A 368 -13.32 1.48 11.35
CA SER A 368 -13.06 2.84 10.87
C SER A 368 -11.59 3.07 10.58
N LYS A 369 -11.34 3.99 9.65
CA LYS A 369 -10.01 4.54 9.37
C LYS A 369 -9.89 5.89 10.07
N VAL A 370 -8.92 6.04 10.95
CA VAL A 370 -8.77 7.25 11.77
C VAL A 370 -7.32 7.71 11.75
N ASP A 371 -7.08 8.89 11.18
CA ASP A 371 -5.84 9.63 11.32
C ASP A 371 -6.04 10.74 12.36
N ALA A 372 -5.48 10.53 13.56
CA ALA A 372 -5.60 11.42 14.71
C ALA A 372 -4.25 12.08 15.01
N ASN A 373 -4.03 13.26 14.43
CA ASN A 373 -2.76 13.99 14.49
C ASN A 373 -2.80 15.04 15.60
N ALA A 374 -1.98 14.87 16.63
CA ALA A 374 -1.75 15.88 17.66
C ALA A 374 -0.27 16.32 17.67
N PRO A 375 0.10 17.41 18.36
CA PRO A 375 1.49 17.80 18.52
C PRO A 375 2.33 16.69 19.14
N GLN A 376 3.65 16.76 18.94
CA GLN A 376 4.58 15.79 19.50
C GLN A 376 4.38 15.66 21.01
N ASP A 377 4.43 14.43 21.51
CA ASP A 377 4.24 14.06 22.93
C ASP A 377 2.82 14.31 23.49
N ILE A 378 1.88 14.79 22.67
CA ILE A 378 0.45 14.86 23.01
C ILE A 378 -0.26 13.63 22.47
N GLU A 379 -1.12 13.04 23.30
CA GLU A 379 -1.96 11.90 22.90
C GLU A 379 -2.88 12.30 21.74
N GLY A 380 -2.88 11.52 20.66
CA GLY A 380 -3.78 11.76 19.52
C GLY A 380 -5.22 11.39 19.84
N ILE A 381 -5.44 10.36 20.67
CA ILE A 381 -6.77 9.84 21.03
C ILE A 381 -6.84 9.65 22.54
N LYS A 382 -7.86 10.22 23.19
CA LYS A 382 -8.05 10.08 24.64
C LYS A 382 -9.51 10.20 25.08
N ALA A 383 -9.90 9.36 26.04
CA ALA A 383 -11.15 9.49 26.80
C ALA A 383 -10.85 9.62 28.30
N ARG A 384 -11.75 10.25 29.06
CA ARG A 384 -11.66 10.25 30.54
C ARG A 384 -12.32 9.03 31.19
N GLN A 385 -13.24 8.37 30.49
CA GLN A 385 -13.80 7.09 30.92
C GLN A 385 -13.15 6.00 30.07
N THR A 386 -13.92 5.26 29.27
CA THR A 386 -13.37 4.13 28.49
C THR A 386 -13.00 4.52 27.06
N THR A 387 -11.88 3.99 26.56
CA THR A 387 -11.50 3.99 25.14
C THR A 387 -11.48 2.57 24.61
N ILE A 388 -12.43 2.26 23.71
CA ILE A 388 -12.57 0.96 23.07
C ILE A 388 -12.36 1.13 21.57
N ILE A 389 -11.39 0.41 21.01
CA ILE A 389 -11.09 0.41 19.57
C ILE A 389 -11.21 -1.03 19.06
N ASN A 390 -11.97 -1.22 17.98
CA ASN A 390 -12.16 -2.54 17.39
C ASN A 390 -12.15 -2.50 15.87
N GLN A 391 -11.54 -3.50 15.22
CA GLN A 391 -11.60 -3.67 13.76
C GLN A 391 -11.23 -2.39 12.98
N SER A 392 -10.28 -1.59 13.49
CA SER A 392 -10.03 -0.25 12.96
C SER A 392 -8.58 -0.06 12.50
N TRP A 393 -8.40 0.86 11.57
CA TRP A 393 -7.09 1.32 11.12
C TRP A 393 -6.80 2.69 11.74
N ILE A 394 -5.89 2.74 12.70
CA ILE A 394 -5.62 3.94 13.50
C ILE A 394 -4.20 4.44 13.19
N THR A 395 -4.07 5.72 12.86
CA THR A 395 -2.83 6.48 12.98
C THR A 395 -2.99 7.50 14.10
N THR A 396 -2.03 7.55 15.02
CA THR A 396 -2.08 8.42 16.20
C THR A 396 -0.69 8.93 16.60
N THR A 397 -0.65 9.75 17.65
CA THR A 397 0.57 10.27 18.31
C THR A 397 0.48 10.11 19.82
N GLY A 398 1.61 10.22 20.52
CA GLY A 398 1.66 10.25 21.98
C GLY A 398 1.42 8.89 22.64
N ASN A 399 0.90 8.90 23.87
CA ASN A 399 0.75 7.68 24.69
C ASN A 399 -0.43 6.80 24.23
N GLU A 400 -0.17 5.49 24.09
CA GLU A 400 -1.17 4.46 23.75
C GLU A 400 -1.90 3.94 25.00
N SER A 401 -2.62 4.81 25.72
CA SER A 401 -3.38 4.41 26.92
C SER A 401 -4.84 4.10 26.60
N TYR A 402 -5.10 2.95 25.98
CA TYR A 402 -6.45 2.47 25.65
C TYR A 402 -6.90 1.39 26.61
N ASP A 403 -8.18 1.40 27.03
CA ASP A 403 -8.75 0.32 27.84
C ASP A 403 -8.81 -0.99 27.05
N SER A 404 -9.13 -0.92 25.76
CA SER A 404 -9.02 -2.05 24.85
C SER A 404 -8.82 -1.63 23.41
N ILE A 405 -7.96 -2.37 22.72
CA ILE A 405 -7.81 -2.32 21.27
C ILE A 405 -7.75 -3.75 20.75
N ASN A 406 -8.70 -4.11 19.89
CA ASN A 406 -8.82 -5.47 19.37
C ASN A 406 -8.92 -5.45 17.85
N ASP A 407 -8.38 -6.49 17.23
CA ASP A 407 -8.49 -6.74 15.79
C ASP A 407 -8.18 -5.51 14.91
N SER A 408 -7.18 -4.73 15.27
CA SER A 408 -6.94 -3.40 14.69
C SER A 408 -5.50 -3.28 14.22
N VAL A 409 -5.27 -2.34 13.30
CA VAL A 409 -3.93 -1.86 12.95
C VAL A 409 -3.72 -0.52 13.63
N LEU A 410 -2.64 -0.40 14.40
CA LEU A 410 -2.30 0.82 15.12
C LEU A 410 -0.93 1.31 14.68
N PHE A 411 -0.89 2.51 14.12
CA PHE A 411 0.32 3.31 13.89
C PHE A 411 0.41 4.41 14.94
N ASN A 412 1.54 4.46 15.65
CA ASN A 412 1.93 5.59 16.49
C ASN A 412 3.16 6.25 15.87
N GLY A 413 2.94 7.42 15.26
CA GLY A 413 3.89 8.02 14.33
C GLY A 413 4.24 7.04 13.20
N ASN A 414 5.52 6.68 13.10
CA ASN A 414 6.01 5.79 12.05
C ASN A 414 6.00 4.29 12.41
N ASN A 415 5.66 3.95 13.66
CA ASN A 415 5.69 2.58 14.15
C ASN A 415 4.29 1.99 14.16
N GLY A 416 4.07 0.96 13.35
CA GLY A 416 2.80 0.26 13.18
C GLY A 416 2.86 -1.17 13.72
N LYS A 417 1.73 -1.64 14.27
CA LYS A 417 1.54 -3.04 14.67
C LYS A 417 0.12 -3.52 14.35
N VAL A 418 0.02 -4.79 13.98
CA VAL A 418 -1.25 -5.53 13.93
C VAL A 418 -1.56 -6.07 15.32
N ILE A 419 -2.83 -5.95 15.74
CA ILE A 419 -3.34 -6.40 17.04
C ILE A 419 -4.52 -7.33 16.78
N GLY A 420 -4.48 -8.56 17.29
CA GLY A 420 -5.56 -9.55 17.07
C GLY A 420 -5.69 -9.99 15.61
N ASN A 421 -6.92 -10.08 15.12
CA ASN A 421 -7.27 -10.46 13.74
C ASN A 421 -7.77 -9.26 12.95
N ALA A 422 -6.84 -8.37 12.56
CA ALA A 422 -7.18 -7.15 11.86
C ALA A 422 -7.55 -7.39 10.40
N THR A 423 -8.45 -6.56 9.89
CA THR A 423 -8.90 -6.57 8.49
C THR A 423 -8.62 -5.23 7.83
N VAL A 424 -8.06 -5.24 6.61
CA VAL A 424 -7.87 -4.03 5.81
C VAL A 424 -9.22 -3.43 5.39
N ILE A 425 -9.38 -2.11 5.59
CA ILE A 425 -10.63 -1.39 5.35
C ILE A 425 -10.52 -0.65 4.01
N GLY A 426 -11.11 -1.21 2.95
CA GLY A 426 -11.09 -0.60 1.62
C GLY A 426 -9.68 -0.51 1.05
N GLU A 427 -9.08 0.68 1.05
CA GLU A 427 -7.72 0.90 0.56
C GLU A 427 -6.79 1.44 1.65
N GLU A 428 -5.72 0.70 1.93
CA GLU A 428 -4.73 1.08 2.94
C GLU A 428 -3.31 1.11 2.37
N THR A 429 -2.51 2.03 2.90
CA THR A 429 -1.12 2.23 2.47
C THR A 429 -0.20 2.38 3.66
N VAL A 430 0.87 1.59 3.68
CA VAL A 430 2.05 1.82 4.53
C VAL A 430 3.01 2.69 3.74
N SER A 431 3.16 3.96 4.13
CA SER A 431 4.07 4.90 3.49
C SER A 431 5.54 4.55 3.73
N SER A 432 6.45 5.11 2.93
CA SER A 432 7.88 4.77 2.86
C SER A 432 8.63 4.81 4.18
N GLU A 433 8.26 5.73 5.06
CA GLU A 433 8.85 6.00 6.36
C GLU A 433 8.24 5.15 7.48
N LYS A 434 7.11 4.49 7.20
CA LYS A 434 6.39 3.68 8.18
C LYS A 434 6.89 2.23 8.18
N THR A 435 6.87 1.64 9.37
CA THR A 435 7.10 0.21 9.58
C THR A 435 5.84 -0.41 10.14
N LEU A 436 5.34 -1.49 9.55
CA LEU A 436 4.24 -2.29 10.09
C LEU A 436 4.75 -3.66 10.50
N ILE A 437 4.58 -4.00 11.77
CA ILE A 437 4.88 -5.32 12.30
C ILE A 437 3.58 -6.13 12.35
N ILE A 438 3.60 -7.35 11.84
CA ILE A 438 2.55 -8.35 12.02
C ILE A 438 3.09 -9.38 13.02
N PRO A 439 2.82 -9.27 14.34
CA PRO A 439 3.42 -10.13 15.36
C PRO A 439 2.97 -11.59 15.26
N GLU A 440 3.76 -12.51 15.82
CA GLU A 440 3.35 -13.91 15.98
C GLU A 440 2.01 -14.01 16.75
N GLY A 441 1.14 -14.91 16.32
CA GLY A 441 -0.21 -15.08 16.90
C GLY A 441 -1.24 -14.03 16.46
N THR A 442 -0.88 -13.06 15.61
CA THR A 442 -1.81 -12.10 15.00
C THR A 442 -2.07 -12.42 13.53
N THR A 443 -3.16 -11.88 13.01
CA THR A 443 -3.55 -12.04 11.60
C THR A 443 -3.85 -10.70 10.96
N LEU A 444 -3.28 -10.45 9.77
CA LEU A 444 -3.72 -9.39 8.87
C LEU A 444 -4.50 -10.00 7.70
N THR A 445 -5.78 -9.67 7.61
CA THR A 445 -6.65 -10.09 6.51
C THR A 445 -6.81 -8.97 5.50
N ILE A 446 -6.50 -9.25 4.23
CA ILE A 446 -6.80 -8.39 3.09
C ILE A 446 -8.02 -9.01 2.39
N PRO A 447 -9.25 -8.52 2.65
CA PRO A 447 -10.46 -9.14 2.13
C PRO A 447 -10.63 -8.89 0.63
N ASP A 448 -11.58 -9.60 0.01
CA ASP A 448 -11.97 -9.40 -1.39
C ASP A 448 -12.22 -7.92 -1.67
N LYS A 449 -11.70 -7.43 -2.80
CA LYS A 449 -11.79 -6.03 -3.26
C LYS A 449 -11.03 -5.00 -2.43
N ALA A 450 -10.44 -5.36 -1.29
CA ALA A 450 -9.54 -4.46 -0.58
C ALA A 450 -8.18 -4.38 -1.29
N LYS A 451 -7.52 -3.25 -1.10
CA LYS A 451 -6.18 -2.97 -1.63
C LYS A 451 -5.24 -2.59 -0.49
N PHE A 452 -4.14 -3.32 -0.38
CA PHE A 452 -3.08 -3.04 0.57
C PHE A 452 -1.80 -2.69 -0.18
N THR A 453 -1.30 -1.48 0.02
CA THR A 453 -0.07 -0.98 -0.63
C THR A 453 1.05 -0.83 0.39
N ASN A 454 2.17 -1.50 0.18
CA ASN A 454 3.39 -1.32 0.96
C ASN A 454 4.43 -0.53 0.20
N ASN A 455 4.70 0.69 0.66
CA ASN A 455 5.85 1.49 0.27
C ASN A 455 6.93 1.55 1.36
N GLY A 456 6.57 1.21 2.60
CA GLY A 456 7.47 1.19 3.76
C GLY A 456 8.03 -0.19 4.06
N THR A 457 8.21 -0.48 5.34
CA THR A 457 8.67 -1.80 5.81
C THR A 457 7.51 -2.58 6.40
N VAL A 458 7.31 -3.83 5.96
CA VAL A 458 6.37 -4.77 6.60
C VAL A 458 7.15 -5.96 7.11
N VAL A 459 7.04 -6.27 8.40
CA VAL A 459 7.70 -7.42 9.04
C VAL A 459 6.62 -8.45 9.35
N VAL A 460 6.72 -9.64 8.76
CA VAL A 460 5.70 -10.69 8.84
C VAL A 460 6.15 -11.81 9.78
N ASN A 461 5.72 -11.75 11.04
CA ASN A 461 5.91 -12.84 12.01
C ASN A 461 4.61 -13.62 12.29
N GLY A 462 3.46 -13.03 11.99
CA GLY A 462 2.13 -13.61 12.14
C GLY A 462 1.59 -14.22 10.84
N THR A 463 0.27 -14.21 10.71
CA THR A 463 -0.43 -14.77 9.54
C THR A 463 -0.95 -13.66 8.63
N ILE A 464 -0.83 -13.86 7.32
CA ILE A 464 -1.48 -13.02 6.31
C ILE A 464 -2.55 -13.86 5.60
N ILE A 465 -3.78 -13.35 5.54
CA ILE A 465 -4.84 -13.91 4.71
C ILE A 465 -5.09 -12.93 3.58
N ASN A 466 -4.70 -13.30 2.36
CA ASN A 466 -4.86 -12.44 1.19
C ASN A 466 -5.93 -12.96 0.23
N ASN A 467 -7.08 -12.29 0.20
CA ASN A 467 -8.12 -12.47 -0.81
C ASN A 467 -8.31 -11.23 -1.70
N GLY A 468 -7.57 -10.15 -1.44
CA GLY A 468 -7.63 -8.88 -2.16
C GLY A 468 -6.38 -8.63 -3.01
N GLN A 469 -6.00 -7.36 -3.12
CA GLN A 469 -4.81 -6.94 -3.87
C GLN A 469 -3.72 -6.46 -2.92
N ILE A 470 -2.51 -7.00 -3.07
CA ILE A 470 -1.30 -6.51 -2.40
C ILE A 470 -0.36 -5.92 -3.45
N ILE A 471 0.08 -4.68 -3.23
CA ILE A 471 1.08 -4.01 -4.07
C ILE A 471 2.27 -3.66 -3.18
N CYS A 472 3.48 -4.03 -3.59
CA CYS A 472 4.70 -3.66 -2.88
C CYS A 472 5.63 -2.89 -3.81
N THR A 473 6.12 -1.74 -3.35
CA THR A 473 7.28 -1.06 -3.94
C THR A 473 8.54 -1.29 -3.11
N ASN A 474 8.38 -1.72 -1.85
CA ASN A 474 9.45 -2.18 -0.99
C ASN A 474 9.15 -3.62 -0.51
N HIS A 475 10.17 -4.48 -0.54
CA HIS A 475 10.05 -5.91 -0.31
C HIS A 475 10.96 -6.36 0.84
N SER A 476 10.43 -7.24 1.69
CA SER A 476 11.09 -7.80 2.85
C SER A 476 10.78 -9.30 2.99
N GLY A 477 11.63 -10.01 3.73
CA GLY A 477 11.48 -11.43 4.03
C GLY A 477 12.08 -12.39 3.00
N GLY A 478 12.02 -13.69 3.29
CA GLY A 478 12.59 -14.70 2.40
C GLY A 478 14.12 -14.75 2.36
N LYS A 479 14.66 -15.80 1.75
CA LYS A 479 16.12 -16.05 1.65
C LYS A 479 16.52 -16.25 0.20
N ALA A 480 17.35 -15.36 -0.33
CA ALA A 480 17.98 -15.54 -1.63
C ALA A 480 19.06 -16.65 -1.57
N THR A 481 19.32 -17.26 -2.72
CA THR A 481 20.41 -18.20 -2.97
C THR A 481 21.11 -17.82 -4.29
N CYS A 482 22.15 -18.56 -4.68
CA CYS A 482 22.81 -18.34 -5.97
C CYS A 482 21.99 -18.83 -7.18
N ILE A 483 20.83 -19.43 -6.96
CA ILE A 483 19.94 -19.95 -8.03
C ILE A 483 18.49 -19.46 -7.91
N GLN A 484 18.12 -18.85 -6.79
CA GLN A 484 16.77 -18.33 -6.54
C GLN A 484 16.85 -16.98 -5.83
N LYS A 485 16.03 -16.03 -6.29
CA LYS A 485 15.87 -14.72 -5.63
C LYS A 485 15.12 -14.89 -4.31
N ALA A 486 15.18 -13.87 -3.45
CA ALA A 486 14.32 -13.83 -2.29
C ALA A 486 12.85 -13.68 -2.73
N VAL A 487 11.92 -14.30 -2.02
CA VAL A 487 10.48 -14.15 -2.25
C VAL A 487 9.91 -13.35 -1.10
N CYS A 488 9.23 -12.25 -1.42
CA CYS A 488 8.67 -11.35 -0.42
C CYS A 488 7.57 -12.05 0.38
N GLU A 489 7.66 -12.01 1.71
CA GLU A 489 6.71 -12.69 2.61
C GLU A 489 5.31 -12.06 2.61
N LEU A 490 5.19 -10.83 2.13
CA LEU A 490 3.92 -10.11 2.04
C LEU A 490 3.18 -10.36 0.72
N CYS A 491 3.86 -10.20 -0.42
CA CYS A 491 3.22 -10.23 -1.75
C CYS A 491 3.57 -11.45 -2.62
N ASN A 492 4.43 -12.34 -2.12
CA ASN A 492 4.92 -13.54 -2.80
C ASN A 492 5.60 -13.28 -4.16
N GLN A 493 6.12 -12.07 -4.39
CA GLN A 493 6.91 -11.75 -5.58
C GLN A 493 8.40 -11.96 -5.32
N GLU A 494 9.13 -12.45 -6.32
CA GLU A 494 10.59 -12.51 -6.30
C GLU A 494 11.19 -11.11 -6.34
N TYR A 495 12.25 -10.87 -5.57
CA TYR A 495 12.90 -9.58 -5.48
C TYR A 495 14.39 -9.68 -5.13
N GLY A 496 15.10 -8.58 -5.33
CA GLY A 496 16.56 -8.51 -5.12
C GLY A 496 17.36 -9.28 -6.17
N ASP A 497 18.64 -9.44 -5.87
CA ASP A 497 19.60 -10.19 -6.69
C ASP A 497 19.85 -11.59 -6.13
N LEU A 498 20.39 -12.47 -6.98
CA LEU A 498 20.90 -13.76 -6.52
C LEU A 498 22.12 -13.54 -5.63
N LEU A 499 22.30 -14.40 -4.64
CA LEU A 499 23.53 -14.38 -3.85
C LEU A 499 24.72 -14.85 -4.70
N GLU A 500 25.90 -14.34 -4.39
CA GLU A 500 27.13 -14.86 -4.98
C GLU A 500 27.31 -16.36 -4.65
N HIS A 501 27.96 -17.07 -5.56
CA HIS A 501 28.31 -18.46 -5.34
C HIS A 501 29.28 -18.59 -4.16
N ASN A 502 28.89 -19.37 -3.15
CA ASN A 502 29.77 -19.73 -2.06
C ASN A 502 30.54 -21.02 -2.41
N TYR A 503 31.79 -20.87 -2.87
CA TYR A 503 32.65 -21.98 -3.26
C TYR A 503 33.37 -22.60 -2.06
N SER A 504 33.42 -23.93 -2.04
CA SER A 504 34.16 -24.70 -1.04
C SER A 504 35.65 -24.36 -1.07
N THR A 505 36.29 -24.29 0.11
CA THR A 505 37.75 -24.20 0.25
C THR A 505 38.44 -25.51 -0.07
N LYS A 506 37.72 -26.64 -0.01
CA LYS A 506 38.19 -27.94 -0.47
C LYS A 506 38.07 -28.02 -1.99
N TRP A 507 39.19 -28.22 -2.66
CA TRP A 507 39.25 -28.50 -4.10
C TRP A 507 38.69 -29.88 -4.41
N MET A 508 37.85 -29.93 -5.43
CA MET A 508 37.32 -31.16 -6.01
C MET A 508 38.22 -31.59 -7.17
N ASN A 509 38.28 -32.88 -7.45
CA ASN A 509 39.10 -33.41 -8.52
C ASN A 509 38.50 -34.70 -9.13
N ASN A 510 38.94 -34.99 -10.34
CA ASN A 510 38.79 -36.27 -11.02
C ASN A 510 40.12 -36.65 -11.71
N GLU A 511 40.12 -37.65 -12.59
CA GLU A 511 41.35 -38.11 -13.26
C GLU A 511 42.00 -37.06 -14.18
N GLU A 512 41.24 -36.06 -14.65
CA GLU A 512 41.68 -35.12 -15.69
C GLU A 512 41.93 -33.70 -15.16
N ILE A 513 41.09 -33.21 -14.24
CA ILE A 513 41.05 -31.83 -13.79
C ILE A 513 40.73 -31.70 -12.28
N HIS A 514 40.98 -30.51 -11.74
CA HIS A 514 40.46 -30.05 -10.46
C HIS A 514 39.66 -28.77 -10.60
N TRP A 515 38.75 -28.52 -9.66
CA TRP A 515 37.88 -27.35 -9.66
C TRP A 515 37.45 -26.97 -8.23
N GLN A 516 36.95 -25.74 -8.09
CA GLN A 516 36.20 -25.32 -6.90
C GLN A 516 34.70 -25.47 -7.18
N GLU A 517 33.97 -26.03 -6.23
CA GLU A 517 32.53 -26.30 -6.36
C GLU A 517 31.73 -25.39 -5.42
N CYS A 518 30.65 -24.80 -5.96
CA CYS A 518 29.69 -24.04 -5.16
C CYS A 518 28.91 -24.97 -4.25
N THR A 519 28.94 -24.70 -2.95
CA THR A 519 28.29 -25.51 -1.91
C THR A 519 26.76 -25.53 -1.98
N VAL A 520 26.14 -24.66 -2.77
CA VAL A 520 24.68 -24.53 -2.88
C VAL A 520 24.14 -25.12 -4.18
N CYS A 521 24.78 -24.83 -5.32
CA CYS A 521 24.27 -25.22 -6.64
C CYS A 521 25.21 -26.12 -7.45
N HIS A 522 26.35 -26.51 -6.89
CA HIS A 522 27.37 -27.34 -7.54
C HIS A 522 27.93 -26.77 -8.85
N ASN A 523 27.79 -25.46 -9.09
CA ASN A 523 28.51 -24.80 -10.18
C ASN A 523 30.02 -24.91 -9.96
N HIS A 524 30.76 -25.11 -11.05
CA HIS A 524 32.21 -25.21 -11.03
C HIS A 524 32.86 -23.89 -11.45
N LYS A 525 34.00 -23.57 -10.84
CA LYS A 525 34.93 -22.55 -11.32
C LYS A 525 36.36 -23.03 -11.19
N ASP A 526 37.28 -22.27 -11.79
CA ASP A 526 38.72 -22.53 -11.74
C ASP A 526 39.05 -23.95 -12.20
N GLU A 527 38.29 -24.45 -13.19
CA GLU A 527 38.52 -25.75 -13.82
C GLU A 527 39.87 -25.74 -14.53
N SER A 528 40.79 -26.59 -14.07
CA SER A 528 42.14 -26.68 -14.62
C SER A 528 42.67 -28.10 -14.55
N LYS A 529 43.59 -28.42 -15.46
CA LYS A 529 44.37 -29.67 -15.37
C LYS A 529 45.19 -29.70 -14.09
N HIS A 530 45.48 -30.91 -13.61
CA HIS A 530 46.38 -31.13 -12.48
C HIS A 530 47.76 -30.53 -12.73
N ILE A 531 48.27 -29.83 -11.70
CA ILE A 531 49.59 -29.22 -11.69
C ILE A 531 50.51 -30.10 -10.85
N PHE A 532 51.63 -30.50 -11.45
CA PHE A 532 52.69 -31.34 -10.86
C PHE A 532 54.05 -30.67 -11.12
N ASP A 533 55.02 -30.90 -10.24
CA ASP A 533 56.35 -30.27 -10.32
C ASP A 533 57.21 -30.82 -11.46
N ASP A 534 57.18 -32.14 -11.67
CA ASP A 534 57.90 -32.82 -12.74
C ASP A 534 57.16 -34.10 -13.20
N ASP A 535 57.81 -34.97 -13.95
CA ASP A 535 57.25 -36.25 -14.45
C ASP A 535 57.27 -37.38 -13.40
N LYS A 536 57.95 -37.19 -12.28
CA LYS A 536 58.07 -38.14 -11.16
C LYS A 536 57.13 -37.79 -10.01
N ASP A 537 56.68 -36.54 -9.93
CA ASP A 537 55.69 -36.08 -8.95
C ASP A 537 54.36 -36.83 -9.13
N THR A 538 53.76 -37.25 -8.03
CA THR A 538 52.54 -38.05 -8.01
C THR A 538 51.36 -37.31 -7.43
N VAL A 539 51.53 -36.16 -6.79
CA VAL A 539 50.45 -35.47 -6.06
C VAL A 539 50.23 -34.09 -6.66
N CYS A 540 48.99 -33.76 -7.01
CA CYS A 540 48.70 -32.43 -7.52
C CYS A 540 48.87 -31.37 -6.42
N ASN A 541 49.71 -30.37 -6.68
CA ASN A 541 50.05 -29.28 -5.75
C ASN A 541 48.85 -28.43 -5.28
N VAL A 542 47.71 -28.49 -5.98
CA VAL A 542 46.51 -27.68 -5.70
C VAL A 542 45.45 -28.47 -4.94
N CYS A 543 45.11 -29.67 -5.43
CA CYS A 543 43.94 -30.42 -4.97
C CYS A 543 44.27 -31.73 -4.26
N GLY A 544 45.54 -32.15 -4.24
CA GLY A 544 45.97 -33.41 -3.62
C GLY A 544 45.60 -34.68 -4.39
N TYR A 545 45.16 -34.58 -5.66
CA TYR A 545 44.92 -35.75 -6.50
C TYR A 545 46.21 -36.55 -6.73
N GLU A 546 46.16 -37.87 -6.54
CA GLU A 546 47.31 -38.76 -6.73
C GLU A 546 47.26 -39.47 -8.09
N ARG A 547 48.29 -39.28 -8.93
CA ARG A 547 48.46 -39.97 -10.23
C ARG A 547 49.45 -41.13 -10.12
N MET A 548 49.28 -42.14 -10.98
CA MET A 548 50.25 -43.23 -11.12
C MET A 548 51.35 -42.87 -12.15
N VAL A 549 52.62 -42.90 -11.73
CA VAL A 549 53.79 -42.75 -12.61
C VAL A 549 54.45 -44.11 -12.82
N ASN A 550 54.58 -44.54 -14.09
CA ASN A 550 55.29 -45.77 -14.45
C ASN A 550 56.80 -45.51 -14.61
N ILE A 551 57.59 -45.73 -13.55
CA ILE A 551 59.06 -45.66 -13.63
C ILE A 551 59.57 -46.94 -14.31
N LYS A 552 60.22 -46.79 -15.47
CA LYS A 552 60.83 -47.90 -16.21
C LYS A 552 62.19 -48.25 -15.59
N THR A 553 62.34 -49.47 -15.07
CA THR A 553 63.62 -49.96 -14.55
C THR A 553 64.65 -50.13 -15.67
N PRO A 554 65.92 -49.72 -15.46
CA PRO A 554 66.96 -49.79 -16.48
C PRO A 554 67.38 -51.24 -16.81
N LYS A 555 67.92 -51.46 -18.00
CA LYS A 555 68.31 -52.76 -18.56
C LYS A 555 69.70 -52.71 -19.18
N ILE A 556 70.44 -53.81 -19.12
CA ILE A 556 71.68 -53.97 -19.85
C ILE A 556 71.38 -54.21 -21.33
N ILE A 557 71.91 -53.35 -22.20
CA ILE A 557 71.75 -53.42 -23.66
C ILE A 557 73.01 -53.93 -24.38
N LYS A 558 74.15 -54.06 -23.68
CA LYS A 558 75.38 -54.64 -24.23
C LYS A 558 76.25 -55.30 -23.15
N GLY A 559 76.94 -56.38 -23.51
CA GLY A 559 77.86 -57.13 -22.64
C GLY A 559 77.24 -58.35 -21.96
N GLN A 560 75.94 -58.58 -22.13
CA GLN A 560 75.25 -59.76 -21.60
C GLN A 560 75.85 -61.07 -22.13
N ASN A 561 76.01 -62.05 -21.23
CA ASN A 561 76.54 -63.40 -21.47
C ASN A 561 77.91 -63.44 -22.15
N SER A 562 78.62 -62.31 -22.14
CA SER A 562 79.86 -62.18 -22.88
C SER A 562 80.98 -62.91 -22.13
N LYS A 563 81.96 -63.43 -22.88
CA LYS A 563 83.06 -64.24 -22.35
C LYS A 563 84.36 -63.46 -22.42
N TRP A 564 85.14 -63.51 -21.35
CA TRP A 564 86.41 -62.83 -21.22
C TRP A 564 87.50 -63.85 -20.83
N LYS A 565 88.58 -63.90 -21.59
CA LYS A 565 89.68 -64.85 -21.34
C LYS A 565 90.74 -64.23 -20.45
N LYS A 566 91.17 -65.00 -19.44
CA LYS A 566 92.24 -64.60 -18.52
C LYS A 566 93.54 -64.30 -19.29
N ASP A 567 94.26 -63.25 -18.88
CA ASP A 567 95.47 -62.72 -19.53
C ASP A 567 95.31 -62.11 -20.94
N SER A 568 94.07 -61.89 -21.42
CA SER A 568 93.83 -61.32 -22.76
C SER A 568 94.28 -59.85 -22.93
N LYS A 569 94.49 -59.11 -21.83
CA LYS A 569 94.83 -57.67 -21.78
C LYS A 569 93.82 -56.74 -22.45
N ILE A 570 92.58 -57.20 -22.68
CA ILE A 570 91.51 -56.43 -23.31
C ILE A 570 90.51 -55.99 -22.24
N ASP A 571 90.14 -54.72 -22.18
CA ASP A 571 89.09 -54.23 -21.28
C ASP A 571 87.69 -54.63 -21.77
N PHE A 572 86.70 -54.67 -20.88
CA PHE A 572 85.40 -55.27 -21.17
C PHE A 572 84.22 -54.33 -20.94
N VAL A 573 83.38 -54.17 -21.97
CA VAL A 573 82.37 -53.12 -22.03
C VAL A 573 80.96 -53.66 -21.81
N PHE A 574 80.24 -53.03 -20.90
CA PHE A 574 78.82 -53.20 -20.64
C PHE A 574 78.10 -51.87 -20.85
N VAL A 575 76.86 -51.90 -21.31
CA VAL A 575 76.06 -50.69 -21.54
C VAL A 575 74.68 -50.89 -20.93
N SER A 576 74.24 -49.96 -20.10
CA SER A 576 72.86 -49.85 -19.60
C SER A 576 72.08 -48.82 -20.41
N ASP A 577 70.78 -49.02 -20.61
CA ASP A 577 69.89 -47.99 -21.20
C ASP A 577 69.52 -46.87 -20.23
N ALA A 578 69.99 -46.93 -18.97
CA ALA A 578 69.87 -45.84 -18.01
C ALA A 578 70.57 -44.56 -18.49
N ASP A 579 69.95 -43.41 -18.21
CA ASP A 579 70.57 -42.10 -18.39
C ASP A 579 71.83 -42.01 -17.52
N TYR A 580 72.91 -41.43 -18.06
CA TYR A 580 74.18 -41.30 -17.37
C TYR A 580 74.07 -40.40 -16.13
N SER A 581 73.15 -39.42 -16.14
CA SER A 581 72.87 -38.57 -14.98
C SER A 581 72.33 -39.36 -13.77
N ASP A 582 71.70 -40.51 -14.01
CA ASP A 582 71.20 -41.39 -12.97
C ASP A 582 72.25 -42.41 -12.51
N PHE A 583 73.43 -42.50 -13.12
CA PHE A 583 74.46 -43.50 -12.78
C PHE A 583 75.06 -43.27 -11.39
N VAL A 584 75.01 -44.31 -10.54
CA VAL A 584 75.51 -44.26 -9.16
C VAL A 584 76.78 -45.09 -8.98
N SER A 585 76.79 -46.36 -9.40
CA SER A 585 77.93 -47.26 -9.15
C SER A 585 77.91 -48.54 -10.01
N VAL A 586 79.03 -49.27 -10.02
CA VAL A 586 79.13 -50.61 -10.61
C VAL A 586 79.36 -51.64 -9.50
N SER A 587 78.67 -52.77 -9.57
CA SER A 587 78.88 -53.91 -8.68
C SER A 587 79.22 -55.17 -9.46
N ILE A 588 80.08 -56.01 -8.91
CA ILE A 588 80.40 -57.36 -9.42
C ILE A 588 80.05 -58.37 -8.33
N ASP A 589 79.23 -59.35 -8.68
CA ASP A 589 78.66 -60.36 -7.78
C ASP A 589 78.03 -59.75 -6.51
N GLY A 590 77.31 -58.64 -6.70
CA GLY A 590 76.65 -57.92 -5.62
C GLY A 590 77.57 -57.02 -4.78
N LYS A 591 78.87 -56.94 -5.09
CA LYS A 591 79.81 -56.06 -4.38
C LYS A 591 80.18 -54.84 -5.21
N ILE A 592 79.96 -53.64 -4.67
CA ILE A 592 80.39 -52.38 -5.32
C ILE A 592 81.91 -52.39 -5.48
N ILE A 593 82.37 -52.07 -6.69
CA ILE A 593 83.79 -52.04 -7.04
C ILE A 593 84.30 -50.61 -7.07
N ASP A 594 85.58 -50.43 -6.75
CA ASP A 594 86.27 -49.14 -6.78
C ASP A 594 86.27 -48.56 -8.20
N SER A 595 86.04 -47.24 -8.33
CA SER A 595 86.01 -46.55 -9.62
C SER A 595 87.32 -46.64 -10.39
N LYS A 596 88.46 -46.93 -9.73
CA LYS A 596 89.73 -47.21 -10.42
C LYS A 596 89.67 -48.47 -11.30
N ASN A 597 88.76 -49.41 -11.02
CA ASN A 597 88.66 -50.71 -11.69
C ASN A 597 87.80 -50.67 -12.96
N TYR A 598 87.14 -49.54 -13.23
CA TYR A 598 86.36 -49.35 -14.44
C TYR A 598 86.49 -47.91 -14.97
N SER A 599 85.96 -47.65 -16.14
CA SER A 599 85.67 -46.29 -16.62
C SER A 599 84.21 -46.18 -17.01
N SER A 600 83.65 -44.99 -16.86
CA SER A 600 82.26 -44.69 -17.21
C SER A 600 82.23 -43.52 -18.19
N LYS A 601 81.31 -43.55 -19.17
CA LYS A 601 81.21 -42.51 -20.20
C LYS A 601 79.75 -42.20 -20.58
N GLU A 602 79.52 -40.93 -20.90
CA GLU A 602 78.27 -40.38 -21.42
C GLU A 602 77.91 -40.90 -22.84
N GLY A 603 76.61 -41.04 -23.10
CA GLY A 603 75.98 -42.07 -23.93
C GLY A 603 75.10 -42.96 -23.03
N SER A 604 74.25 -43.87 -23.54
CA SER A 604 73.60 -44.90 -22.69
C SER A 604 74.64 -45.45 -21.71
N THR A 605 74.42 -45.45 -20.39
CA THR A 605 75.50 -45.60 -19.38
C THR A 605 76.50 -46.71 -19.73
N ILE A 606 77.67 -46.34 -20.25
CA ILE A 606 78.72 -47.26 -20.71
C ILE A 606 79.72 -47.49 -19.60
N ILE A 607 79.88 -48.75 -19.18
CA ILE A 607 80.84 -49.19 -18.17
C ILE A 607 81.88 -50.10 -18.80
N THR A 608 83.15 -49.72 -18.67
CA THR A 608 84.28 -50.51 -19.16
C THR A 608 85.08 -51.04 -17.97
N LEU A 609 85.00 -52.33 -17.68
CA LEU A 609 85.81 -53.00 -16.68
C LEU A 609 87.25 -53.15 -17.19
N LYS A 610 88.23 -52.74 -16.38
CA LYS A 610 89.64 -52.85 -16.74
C LYS A 610 90.11 -54.30 -16.65
N SER A 611 90.90 -54.72 -17.62
CA SER A 611 91.50 -56.06 -17.71
C SER A 611 92.28 -56.48 -16.47
N ASP A 612 92.98 -55.54 -15.82
CA ASP A 612 93.67 -55.78 -14.54
C ASP A 612 92.72 -56.25 -13.44
N TYR A 613 91.55 -55.64 -13.35
CA TYR A 613 90.53 -56.05 -12.38
C TYR A 613 89.89 -57.38 -12.78
N LEU A 614 89.58 -57.56 -14.07
CA LEU A 614 89.00 -58.82 -14.58
C LEU A 614 89.92 -60.03 -14.32
N ASN A 615 91.24 -59.87 -14.36
CA ASN A 615 92.19 -60.92 -14.00
C ASN A 615 92.13 -61.34 -12.53
N THR A 616 91.64 -60.48 -11.63
CA THR A 616 91.47 -60.82 -10.21
C THR A 616 90.26 -61.72 -9.95
N LEU A 617 89.32 -61.78 -10.89
CA LEU A 617 88.12 -62.60 -10.78
C LEU A 617 88.45 -64.09 -11.00
N SER A 618 87.69 -64.95 -10.33
CA SER A 618 87.77 -66.41 -10.51
C SER A 618 87.32 -66.83 -11.91
N VAL A 619 87.75 -68.01 -12.37
CA VAL A 619 87.20 -68.60 -13.60
C VAL A 619 85.77 -69.05 -13.30
N GLY A 620 84.80 -68.64 -14.14
CA GLY A 620 83.38 -68.91 -13.92
C GLY A 620 82.46 -67.78 -14.33
N LYS A 621 81.17 -67.90 -13.99
CA LYS A 621 80.15 -66.87 -14.20
C LYS A 621 80.25 -65.80 -13.11
N HIS A 622 80.13 -64.55 -13.54
CA HIS A 622 80.10 -63.36 -12.70
C HIS A 622 78.94 -62.47 -13.13
N THR A 623 78.35 -61.73 -12.19
CA THR A 623 77.25 -60.80 -12.47
C THR A 623 77.74 -59.37 -12.33
N ILE A 624 77.60 -58.56 -13.38
CA ILE A 624 77.75 -57.12 -13.28
C ILE A 624 76.38 -56.47 -13.04
N SER A 625 76.34 -55.48 -12.15
CA SER A 625 75.20 -54.57 -11.99
C SER A 625 75.66 -53.12 -12.15
N ILE A 626 75.00 -52.41 -13.06
CA ILE A 626 75.12 -50.95 -13.24
C ILE A 626 73.97 -50.34 -12.44
N ASN A 627 74.27 -49.70 -11.33
CA ASN A 627 73.29 -49.17 -10.39
C ASN A 627 72.97 -47.71 -10.74
N SER A 628 71.69 -47.40 -10.89
CA SER A 628 71.17 -46.06 -11.15
C SER A 628 70.13 -45.63 -10.10
N THR A 629 69.82 -44.33 -10.01
CA THR A 629 68.79 -43.79 -9.10
C THR A 629 67.39 -44.38 -9.35
N THR A 630 67.12 -44.81 -10.59
CA THR A 630 65.84 -45.41 -11.05
C THR A 630 65.81 -46.95 -10.97
N GLY A 631 66.86 -47.57 -10.42
CA GLY A 631 67.01 -49.01 -10.28
C GLY A 631 68.33 -49.54 -10.87
N SER A 632 68.59 -50.84 -10.73
CA SER A 632 69.83 -51.47 -11.20
C SER A 632 69.61 -52.30 -12.46
N ALA A 633 70.48 -52.16 -13.45
CA ALA A 633 70.57 -53.01 -14.62
C ALA A 633 71.65 -54.08 -14.42
N SER A 634 71.30 -55.36 -14.44
CA SER A 634 72.24 -56.45 -14.16
C SER A 634 72.33 -57.46 -15.31
N THR A 635 73.52 -58.03 -15.51
CA THR A 635 73.74 -59.14 -16.45
C THR A 635 74.89 -60.03 -16.04
N GLU A 636 74.95 -61.24 -16.60
CA GLU A 636 76.06 -62.18 -16.38
C GLU A 636 77.14 -62.04 -17.46
N PHE A 637 78.38 -62.32 -17.09
CA PHE A 637 79.51 -62.54 -17.98
C PHE A 637 80.40 -63.67 -17.44
N ILE A 638 81.28 -64.23 -18.28
CA ILE A 638 82.06 -65.42 -17.93
C ILE A 638 83.56 -65.12 -18.04
N ILE A 639 84.33 -65.51 -17.03
CA ILE A 639 85.80 -65.54 -17.06
C ILE A 639 86.25 -66.96 -17.44
N GLU A 640 87.00 -67.13 -18.53
CA GLU A 640 87.47 -68.43 -19.05
C GLU A 640 88.98 -68.68 -18.79
N SER A 641 89.38 -69.94 -18.55
CA SER A 641 90.77 -70.38 -18.38
C SER A 641 91.49 -70.67 -19.72
N ASN A 642 92.83 -70.60 -19.75
CA ASN A 642 93.62 -70.62 -20.99
C ASN A 642 94.37 -71.95 -21.30
N VAL A 643 93.79 -73.15 -21.07
CA VAL A 643 94.47 -74.46 -21.30
C VAL A 643 93.62 -75.41 -22.18
N VAL A 644 94.26 -76.18 -23.08
CA VAL A 644 93.68 -77.00 -24.18
C VAL A 644 93.99 -78.50 -24.02
N GLU A 645 93.00 -79.41 -24.09
CA GLU A 645 93.16 -80.85 -24.45
C GLU A 645 91.87 -81.50 -25.04
N THR A 646 92.04 -82.54 -25.88
CA THR A 646 91.06 -83.47 -26.54
C THR A 646 91.71 -84.87 -26.69
N PRO A 647 91.08 -85.99 -27.16
CA PRO A 647 89.79 -86.66 -26.89
C PRO A 647 89.91 -88.23 -26.74
N VAL A 648 88.79 -89.00 -26.58
CA VAL A 648 88.40 -90.29 -27.26
C VAL A 648 87.40 -91.20 -26.46
N LYS A 649 86.23 -91.47 -27.11
CA LYS A 649 85.36 -92.68 -27.30
C LYS A 649 85.38 -93.86 -26.30
N ALA A 650 84.38 -94.76 -26.17
CA ALA A 650 82.94 -94.94 -26.48
C ALA A 650 82.57 -96.40 -26.08
N GLU A 651 81.30 -96.72 -25.73
CA GLU A 651 80.53 -97.99 -25.96
C GLU A 651 79.30 -98.05 -24.99
N ASN A 652 78.04 -97.93 -25.48
CA ASN A 652 77.05 -98.99 -25.89
C ASN A 652 76.66 -99.98 -24.74
N LYS A 653 75.41 -100.36 -24.42
CA LYS A 653 74.07 -100.37 -25.09
C LYS A 653 72.95 -100.78 -24.08
N GLN A 654 71.71 -100.28 -24.30
CA GLN A 654 70.36 -100.89 -24.07
C GLN A 654 69.88 -101.25 -22.63
N ASP A 655 68.62 -101.07 -22.16
CA ASP A 655 67.28 -101.03 -22.79
C ASP A 655 66.21 -100.17 -22.00
N VAL A 656 65.43 -99.38 -22.76
CA VAL A 656 63.94 -99.25 -22.90
C VAL A 656 62.96 -99.07 -21.70
N LYS A 657 62.28 -97.91 -21.62
CA LYS A 657 60.83 -97.69 -21.98
C LYS A 657 60.36 -96.21 -21.81
N LYS A 658 59.93 -95.60 -22.95
CA LYS A 658 58.69 -94.79 -23.23
C LYS A 658 58.46 -93.46 -22.43
N VAL A 659 58.10 -92.28 -22.97
CA VAL A 659 57.43 -91.82 -24.22
C VAL A 659 57.79 -90.33 -24.56
N LYS A 660 58.15 -90.09 -25.83
CA LYS A 660 58.01 -88.93 -26.79
C LYS A 660 57.66 -87.49 -26.32
N THR A 661 58.53 -86.48 -26.53
CA THR A 661 58.77 -85.53 -27.69
C THR A 661 57.67 -84.47 -27.83
N GLY A 662 57.92 -83.15 -27.83
CA GLY A 662 58.77 -82.37 -28.77
C GLY A 662 57.99 -82.18 -30.09
N ASP A 663 57.83 -81.03 -30.74
CA ASP A 663 58.39 -79.69 -30.67
C ASP A 663 57.42 -78.71 -31.39
N ASP A 664 57.79 -77.44 -31.39
CA ASP A 664 57.21 -76.29 -32.10
C ASP A 664 56.72 -76.55 -33.54
N GLU A 665 55.61 -75.89 -33.91
CA GLU A 665 55.50 -74.97 -35.07
C GLU A 665 54.02 -74.63 -35.38
N ASN A 666 53.75 -73.33 -35.55
CA ASN A 666 53.01 -72.69 -36.65
C ASN A 666 51.57 -73.14 -37.07
N ILE A 667 50.83 -72.16 -37.62
CA ILE A 667 49.77 -72.27 -38.66
C ILE A 667 48.28 -72.42 -38.25
N ILE A 668 47.53 -71.35 -38.56
CA ILE A 668 46.24 -71.23 -39.32
C ILE A 668 44.97 -71.95 -38.85
N GLY A 669 43.89 -71.15 -38.78
CA GLY A 669 42.53 -71.50 -39.24
C GLY A 669 41.60 -72.00 -38.13
N ILE A 670 40.44 -71.39 -37.89
CA ILE A 670 39.29 -71.44 -38.81
C ILE A 670 38.50 -70.13 -38.75
N ALA A 671 38.22 -69.59 -39.93
CA ALA A 671 37.17 -68.61 -40.17
C ALA A 671 35.81 -69.32 -40.27
N LEU A 672 34.74 -68.68 -39.79
CA LEU A 672 33.41 -68.85 -40.38
C LEU A 672 32.65 -67.52 -40.35
N LEU A 673 32.49 -67.01 -41.58
CA LEU A 673 31.64 -65.93 -42.07
C LEU A 673 30.19 -65.97 -41.55
N LEU A 674 29.58 -64.79 -41.39
CA LEU A 674 28.49 -64.25 -42.23
C LEU A 674 28.01 -62.92 -41.62
N VAL A 675 28.35 -61.77 -42.20
CA VAL A 675 27.55 -60.97 -43.16
C VAL A 675 26.23 -60.45 -42.58
N GLY A 676 26.06 -59.13 -42.56
CA GLY A 676 24.76 -58.51 -42.29
C GLY A 676 24.79 -57.02 -41.96
N SER A 677 25.41 -56.21 -42.81
CA SER A 677 25.23 -54.75 -42.87
C SER A 677 23.77 -54.36 -43.18
N LEU A 678 23.24 -53.32 -42.53
CA LEU A 678 22.52 -52.15 -43.10
C LEU A 678 21.82 -51.40 -41.94
N VAL A 679 22.16 -50.15 -41.63
CA VAL A 679 21.71 -48.88 -42.27
C VAL A 679 20.35 -48.39 -41.72
N VAL A 680 20.47 -47.32 -40.92
CA VAL A 680 19.78 -46.03 -41.07
C VAL A 680 18.33 -45.84 -40.55
N LEU A 681 18.26 -44.85 -39.65
CA LEU A 681 17.25 -43.80 -39.45
C LEU A 681 15.77 -44.15 -39.42
N THR A 682 15.13 -43.78 -38.31
CA THR A 682 13.99 -42.81 -38.27
C THR A 682 13.73 -42.50 -36.78
N TYR A 683 14.04 -41.31 -36.27
CA TYR A 683 13.31 -40.03 -36.36
C TYR A 683 11.91 -40.07 -35.69
N ILE A 684 11.72 -39.11 -34.77
CA ILE A 684 10.47 -38.45 -34.33
C ILE A 684 9.80 -38.84 -33.00
N ARG A 685 10.03 -37.91 -32.04
CA ARG A 685 9.09 -37.09 -31.23
C ARG A 685 7.98 -37.72 -30.37
N LYS A 686 7.97 -37.17 -29.14
CA LYS A 686 6.86 -36.57 -28.35
C LYS A 686 5.54 -37.34 -28.21
N LYS A 687 5.17 -37.56 -26.94
CA LYS A 687 4.07 -36.92 -26.19
C LYS A 687 4.13 -37.50 -24.75
N LYS A 688 4.29 -36.73 -23.67
CA LYS A 688 3.34 -35.84 -22.95
C LYS A 688 1.98 -36.50 -22.66
N ILE A 689 1.43 -36.18 -21.47
CA ILE A 689 0.11 -36.47 -20.87
C ILE A 689 0.30 -37.48 -19.71
N ASP A 690 0.03 -37.19 -18.44
CA ASP A 690 -0.67 -36.06 -17.77
C ASP A 690 0.05 -35.65 -16.47
#